data_AF-A0A7U3UT13-F1
#
_entry.id   AF-A0A7U3UT13-F1
#
_cell.length_a   1.000
_cell.length_b   1.000
_cell.length_c   1.000
_cell.angle_alpha   90.00
_cell.angle_beta   90.00
_cell.angle_gamma   90.00
#
_symmetry.space_group_name_H-M   'P 1'
#
loop_
_entity.id
_entity.type
_entity.pdbx_description
1 polymer ?
#
loop_
_entity_poly.entity_id
_entity_poly.type
_entity_poly.pdbx_seq_one_letter_code
_entity_poly.pdbx_strand_id
1 'polypeptide(L)'
;MTTRHCTVGLIGGGPRGLSVVERLCANARSQPEGSTVHVHLVDPYPPGSGKVWRTDQSRHLLMNTVAGQISVFTDASVDLRGPLEPGPSLYEWAVEVVAGRLGDGVPAHVLDEARALTPDTYPTRAFYGRYLRWAYRRTVEGAPAGVTVSTHASLAVALDDDPDAGDGGLQRVTLADGTVLAGLHAVILCQGHLPATAGTAERRFAARARTAGLLHVPPSNPADVDLDVLPPGTEVLLRGLGLNFFDYMAELTVGRGGSFARAAAGRLVYRPSGREPVLHAGSRRGVPYQARGDNEKGPHGRHEPLLLTADRVAELRAAHRDSGLDFRKDLWPLISREVETVYYRTLFASRGHTLTAERFQDEFLAAGPGERDKDAVLAAYGVGEKYRWDWDLIARPYRDREFAGPEDFTGWLLDHLRKDVSDARRGNVSGPLKAALDVLRDLRNEVRLAVDHGGLHGDSHRADLDDWYTPLNAFLSIGPPGQRVEEMTALIEAGVLKVVGPGLRVAVDGDRYHADSPLVPGSAIRVDALVEARLPDISLSRTEDPLLRRLLATGQCAAFRIRRRSGRAYESDGLAVTGRPFHLVDAAGRAHPRRFAFGVPTESVHWVTAAGIRPGVNSVTLVESDAIARAVLACAGAAGPVAAAASAPAAGAEAGGGQTGGGRTAGAQPGSGQQAHTGQGLDYVH
;
A
#
# COMPACT_ATOMS: atom_id res chain seq x y z
N MET A 1 2.09 -42.51 4.85
CA MET A 1 1.61 -41.49 3.89
C MET A 1 2.38 -41.67 2.60
N THR A 2 1.77 -41.43 1.43
CA THR A 2 2.49 -41.50 0.15
C THR A 2 3.42 -40.29 -0.02
N THR A 3 4.56 -40.50 -0.67
CA THR A 3 5.43 -39.42 -1.14
C THR A 3 4.68 -38.50 -2.10
N ARG A 4 5.03 -37.21 -2.10
CA ARG A 4 4.45 -36.21 -3.02
C ARG A 4 5.54 -35.56 -3.85
N HIS A 5 5.28 -35.40 -5.14
CA HIS A 5 6.15 -34.66 -6.05
C HIS A 5 5.36 -33.46 -6.56
N CYS A 6 5.94 -32.26 -6.50
CA CYS A 6 5.27 -31.02 -6.87
C CYS A 6 6.20 -30.12 -7.67
N THR A 7 5.78 -29.69 -8.85
CA THR A 7 6.50 -28.68 -9.65
C THR A 7 5.67 -27.41 -9.72
N VAL A 8 6.25 -26.26 -9.37
CA VAL A 8 5.54 -24.99 -9.16
C VAL A 8 6.14 -23.90 -10.05
N GLY A 9 5.30 -23.21 -10.83
CA GLY A 9 5.68 -21.97 -11.50
C GLY A 9 5.43 -20.76 -10.60
N LEU A 10 6.43 -19.93 -10.37
CA LEU A 10 6.33 -18.72 -9.56
C LEU A 10 6.73 -17.50 -10.39
N ILE A 11 5.76 -16.65 -10.73
CA ILE A 11 5.95 -15.52 -11.64
C ILE A 11 6.12 -14.22 -10.85
N GLY A 12 7.34 -13.67 -10.85
CA GLY A 12 7.74 -12.52 -10.05
C GLY A 12 8.58 -12.92 -8.84
N GLY A 13 9.83 -12.47 -8.82
CA GLY A 13 10.87 -12.75 -7.82
C GLY A 13 11.20 -11.57 -6.91
N GLY A 14 10.35 -10.55 -6.86
CA GLY A 14 10.42 -9.51 -5.81
C GLY A 14 10.00 -10.02 -4.42
N PRO A 15 9.77 -9.11 -3.45
CA PRO A 15 9.50 -9.47 -2.05
C PRO A 15 8.35 -10.47 -1.82
N ARG A 16 7.29 -10.45 -2.65
CA ARG A 16 6.20 -11.43 -2.56
C ARG A 16 6.61 -12.81 -3.06
N GLY A 17 7.35 -12.88 -4.16
CA GLY A 17 7.94 -14.12 -4.65
C GLY A 17 8.89 -14.74 -3.62
N LEU A 18 9.74 -13.91 -3.00
CA LEU A 18 10.57 -14.32 -1.87
C LEU A 18 9.72 -14.90 -0.72
N SER A 19 8.68 -14.20 -0.27
CA SER A 19 7.81 -14.69 0.80
C SER A 19 7.14 -16.04 0.44
N VAL A 20 6.74 -16.25 -0.82
CA VAL A 20 6.21 -17.55 -1.27
C VAL A 20 7.27 -18.65 -1.27
N VAL A 21 8.49 -18.41 -1.78
CA VAL A 21 9.59 -19.40 -1.73
C VAL A 21 9.88 -19.79 -0.28
N GLU A 22 9.94 -18.80 0.60
CA GLU A 22 10.22 -18.98 2.02
C GLU A 22 9.11 -19.81 2.70
N ARG A 23 7.83 -19.48 2.48
CA ARG A 23 6.70 -20.27 2.99
C ARG A 23 6.60 -21.68 2.37
N LEU A 24 7.02 -21.88 1.13
CA LEU A 24 7.13 -23.21 0.51
C LEU A 24 8.21 -24.05 1.18
N CYS A 25 9.41 -23.50 1.40
CA CYS A 25 10.49 -24.16 2.15
C CYS A 25 10.02 -24.56 3.56
N ALA A 26 9.39 -23.64 4.29
CA ALA A 26 8.91 -23.85 5.65
C ALA A 26 7.86 -24.98 5.73
N ASN A 27 6.80 -24.93 4.90
CA ASN A 27 5.74 -25.94 4.89
C ASN A 27 6.19 -27.28 4.26
N ALA A 28 7.25 -27.30 3.44
CA ALA A 28 7.82 -28.52 2.90
C ALA A 28 8.50 -29.39 3.98
N ARG A 29 9.03 -28.78 5.06
CA ARG A 29 9.62 -29.52 6.20
C ARG A 29 8.65 -30.50 6.88
N SER A 30 7.33 -30.27 6.72
CA SER A 30 6.26 -31.11 7.29
C SER A 30 5.63 -32.09 6.30
N GLN A 31 6.17 -32.22 5.08
CA GLN A 31 5.72 -33.23 4.11
C GLN A 31 6.27 -34.63 4.47
N PRO A 32 5.65 -35.71 3.99
CA PRO A 32 6.18 -37.07 4.16
C PRO A 32 7.61 -37.20 3.62
N GLU A 33 8.45 -37.96 4.32
CA GLU A 33 9.82 -38.25 3.90
C GLU A 33 9.87 -38.77 2.45
N GLY A 34 10.83 -38.30 1.66
CA GLY A 34 10.94 -38.59 0.23
C GLY A 34 10.05 -37.74 -0.68
N SER A 35 9.24 -36.82 -0.15
CA SER A 35 8.51 -35.84 -0.96
C SER A 35 9.44 -34.77 -1.54
N THR A 36 9.16 -34.29 -2.75
CA THR A 36 9.96 -33.28 -3.44
C THR A 36 9.12 -32.11 -3.96
N VAL A 37 9.72 -30.92 -3.97
CA VAL A 37 9.13 -29.68 -4.49
C VAL A 37 10.16 -28.98 -5.36
N HIS A 38 9.83 -28.73 -6.63
CA HIS A 38 10.66 -27.95 -7.54
C HIS A 38 9.97 -26.63 -7.86
N VAL A 39 10.60 -25.51 -7.54
CA VAL A 39 10.09 -24.16 -7.83
C VAL A 39 10.84 -23.58 -9.02
N HIS A 40 10.13 -23.29 -10.10
CA HIS A 40 10.61 -22.45 -11.18
C HIS A 40 10.25 -21.00 -10.90
N LEU A 41 11.24 -20.20 -10.48
CA LEU A 41 11.09 -18.78 -10.24
C LEU A 41 11.41 -17.98 -11.52
N VAL A 42 10.42 -17.29 -12.06
CA VAL A 42 10.53 -16.52 -13.31
C VAL A 42 10.45 -15.03 -13.02
N ASP A 43 11.54 -14.29 -13.24
CA ASP A 43 11.58 -12.83 -13.20
C ASP A 43 12.75 -12.32 -14.06
N PRO A 44 12.58 -11.29 -14.91
CA PRO A 44 13.71 -10.71 -15.66
C PRO A 44 14.75 -9.99 -14.78
N TYR A 45 14.49 -9.78 -13.48
CA TYR A 45 15.39 -9.16 -12.51
C TYR A 45 15.83 -10.13 -11.41
N PRO A 46 16.96 -9.85 -10.71
CA PRO A 46 17.45 -10.72 -9.65
C PRO A 46 16.42 -10.99 -8.53
N PRO A 47 16.22 -12.27 -8.14
CA PRO A 47 15.35 -12.67 -7.03
C PRO A 47 15.63 -11.97 -5.69
N GLY A 48 14.59 -11.91 -4.85
CA GLY A 48 14.52 -11.10 -3.65
C GLY A 48 14.16 -9.65 -3.98
N SER A 49 15.04 -8.95 -4.69
CA SER A 49 14.87 -7.53 -5.04
C SER A 49 13.79 -7.27 -6.11
N GLY A 50 13.76 -8.10 -7.16
CA GLY A 50 12.97 -7.85 -8.36
C GLY A 50 13.27 -6.49 -9.01
N LYS A 51 12.34 -5.98 -9.84
CA LYS A 51 12.49 -4.69 -10.54
C LYS A 51 12.50 -3.47 -9.61
N VAL A 52 11.75 -3.47 -8.51
CA VAL A 52 11.52 -2.23 -7.72
C VAL A 52 12.70 -1.90 -6.79
N TRP A 53 13.31 -2.92 -6.19
CA TRP A 53 14.34 -2.76 -5.16
C TRP A 53 15.74 -3.11 -5.70
N ARG A 54 16.05 -2.72 -6.94
CA ARG A 54 17.36 -3.01 -7.53
C ARG A 54 18.48 -2.36 -6.72
N THR A 55 19.61 -3.04 -6.66
CA THR A 55 20.78 -2.66 -5.83
C THR A 55 21.68 -1.60 -6.48
N ASP A 56 21.34 -1.18 -7.70
CA ASP A 56 22.04 -0.23 -8.58
C ASP A 56 21.27 1.08 -8.81
N GLN A 57 20.04 1.20 -8.32
CA GLN A 57 19.27 2.45 -8.38
C GLN A 57 19.93 3.56 -7.56
N SER A 58 19.57 4.82 -7.86
CA SER A 58 20.13 6.00 -7.19
C SER A 58 20.05 5.91 -5.66
N ARG A 59 21.14 6.33 -5.01
CA ARG A 59 21.26 6.44 -3.55
C ARG A 59 20.43 7.56 -2.96
N HIS A 60 19.94 8.49 -3.79
CA HIS A 60 19.04 9.53 -3.34
C HIS A 60 17.59 9.05 -3.23
N LEU A 61 17.28 7.80 -3.60
CA LEU A 61 15.97 7.21 -3.40
C LEU A 61 15.92 6.48 -2.04
N LEU A 62 15.04 6.94 -1.16
CA LEU A 62 14.89 6.43 0.21
C LEU A 62 13.64 5.57 0.38
N MET A 63 13.67 4.71 1.39
CA MET A 63 12.47 4.11 1.97
C MET A 63 11.63 5.19 2.69
N ASN A 64 10.31 5.01 2.73
CA ASN A 64 9.40 5.79 3.58
C ASN A 64 9.00 5.05 4.88
N THR A 65 9.78 4.02 5.23
CA THR A 65 9.71 3.25 6.48
C THR A 65 11.12 3.18 7.07
N VAL A 66 11.23 3.26 8.40
CA VAL A 66 12.51 3.20 9.11
C VAL A 66 13.08 1.77 9.16
N ALA A 67 14.40 1.64 9.28
CA ALA A 67 15.11 0.37 9.14
C ALA A 67 14.67 -0.73 10.13
N GLY A 68 14.38 -0.38 11.39
CA GLY A 68 13.86 -1.31 12.39
C GLY A 68 12.44 -1.79 12.14
N GLN A 69 11.67 -1.10 11.27
CA GLN A 69 10.31 -1.45 10.87
C GLN A 69 10.26 -2.17 9.51
N ILE A 70 11.38 -2.70 9.02
CA ILE A 70 11.43 -3.44 7.75
C ILE A 70 11.91 -4.87 8.02
N SER A 71 11.18 -5.86 7.55
CA SER A 71 11.61 -7.27 7.53
C SER A 71 11.09 -7.99 6.28
N VAL A 72 11.42 -9.27 6.15
CA VAL A 72 10.73 -10.25 5.26
C VAL A 72 10.47 -11.60 5.95
N PHE A 73 10.79 -11.72 7.24
CA PHE A 73 10.66 -12.94 8.02
C PHE A 73 9.38 -12.93 8.86
N THR A 74 9.00 -14.12 9.33
CA THR A 74 7.83 -14.32 10.20
C THR A 74 8.20 -14.10 11.67
N ASP A 75 7.23 -13.73 12.49
CA ASP A 75 7.39 -13.57 13.93
C ASP A 75 6.12 -13.99 14.68
N ALA A 76 6.14 -13.96 16.01
CA ALA A 76 5.04 -14.45 16.84
C ALA A 76 3.72 -13.65 16.71
N SER A 77 3.71 -12.48 16.06
CA SER A 77 2.47 -11.74 15.76
C SER A 77 1.72 -12.27 14.53
N VAL A 78 2.37 -13.11 13.71
CA VAL A 78 1.84 -13.49 12.40
C VAL A 78 0.96 -14.73 12.53
N ASP A 79 -0.33 -14.60 12.20
CA ASP A 79 -1.31 -15.68 12.24
C ASP A 79 -1.10 -16.66 11.06
N LEU A 80 -0.18 -17.62 11.25
CA LEU A 80 0.17 -18.64 10.26
C LEU A 80 -0.31 -20.03 10.68
N ARG A 81 -0.58 -20.88 9.69
CA ARG A 81 -0.79 -22.32 9.92
C ARG A 81 0.47 -23.14 9.66
N GLY A 82 1.38 -22.65 8.81
CA GLY A 82 2.72 -23.18 8.65
C GLY A 82 3.66 -22.78 9.79
N PRO A 83 4.86 -23.40 9.89
CA PRO A 83 5.81 -23.11 10.96
C PRO A 83 6.42 -21.71 10.83
N LEU A 84 6.66 -21.04 11.96
CA LEU A 84 7.39 -19.77 11.99
C LEU A 84 8.87 -20.00 11.63
N GLU A 85 9.38 -19.17 10.71
CA GLU A 85 10.80 -19.04 10.38
C GLU A 85 11.19 -17.58 10.68
N PRO A 86 11.78 -17.29 11.86
CA PRO A 86 12.21 -15.95 12.24
C PRO A 86 13.57 -15.57 11.63
N GLY A 87 13.79 -14.26 11.52
CA GLY A 87 15.03 -13.70 11.00
C GLY A 87 15.11 -12.19 11.25
N PRO A 88 16.28 -11.59 11.01
CA PRO A 88 16.55 -10.21 11.38
C PRO A 88 15.73 -9.23 10.53
N SER A 89 15.29 -8.14 11.16
CA SER A 89 14.91 -6.90 10.47
C SER A 89 16.08 -6.34 9.65
N LEU A 90 15.78 -5.35 8.79
CA LEU A 90 16.79 -4.67 7.98
C LEU A 90 17.86 -3.98 8.84
N TYR A 91 17.50 -3.42 10.01
CA TYR A 91 18.46 -2.84 10.94
C TYR A 91 19.34 -3.91 11.61
N GLU A 92 18.76 -4.99 12.12
CA GLU A 92 19.53 -6.09 12.72
C GLU A 92 20.47 -6.72 11.69
N TRP A 93 20.02 -6.89 10.44
CA TRP A 93 20.87 -7.32 9.34
C TRP A 93 22.04 -6.35 9.07
N ALA A 94 21.81 -5.03 9.15
CA ALA A 94 22.89 -4.05 9.03
C ALA A 94 23.93 -4.21 10.15
N VAL A 95 23.52 -4.51 11.38
CA VAL A 95 24.43 -4.82 12.50
C VAL A 95 25.24 -6.09 12.23
N GLU A 96 24.62 -7.15 11.69
CA GLU A 96 25.30 -8.38 11.27
C GLU A 96 26.33 -8.13 10.14
N VAL A 97 26.01 -7.25 9.19
CA VAL A 97 26.92 -6.79 8.12
C VAL A 97 28.13 -6.06 8.71
N VAL A 98 27.92 -5.11 9.62
CA VAL A 98 29.02 -4.36 10.27
C VAL A 98 29.93 -5.28 11.09
N ALA A 99 29.37 -6.31 11.70
CA ALA A 99 30.11 -7.31 12.45
C ALA A 99 30.83 -8.38 11.60
N GLY A 100 30.71 -8.33 10.26
CA GLY A 100 31.33 -9.31 9.35
C GLY A 100 30.72 -10.72 9.41
N ARG A 101 29.57 -10.91 10.10
CA ARG A 101 28.98 -12.24 10.35
C ARG A 101 28.27 -12.85 9.15
N LEU A 102 28.13 -12.09 8.06
CA LEU A 102 27.44 -12.51 6.82
C LEU A 102 28.40 -12.75 5.63
N GLY A 103 29.70 -12.83 5.90
CA GLY A 103 30.75 -13.16 4.93
C GLY A 103 31.43 -11.95 4.26
N ASP A 104 32.52 -12.23 3.55
CA ASP A 104 33.35 -11.23 2.88
C ASP A 104 32.70 -10.66 1.61
N GLY A 105 33.19 -9.51 1.15
CA GLY A 105 32.84 -8.93 -0.15
C GLY A 105 31.68 -7.92 -0.15
N VAL A 106 31.24 -7.43 1.02
CA VAL A 106 30.32 -6.29 1.12
C VAL A 106 31.02 -5.01 0.60
N PRO A 107 30.48 -4.28 -0.39
CA PRO A 107 31.12 -3.07 -0.89
C PRO A 107 31.20 -1.98 0.18
N ALA A 108 32.30 -1.22 0.21
CA ALA A 108 32.57 -0.21 1.25
C ALA A 108 31.39 0.74 1.51
N HIS A 109 30.77 1.27 0.46
CA HIS A 109 29.59 2.15 0.59
C HIS A 109 28.38 1.51 1.28
N VAL A 110 28.22 0.18 1.21
CA VAL A 110 27.13 -0.55 1.90
C VAL A 110 27.48 -0.67 3.38
N LEU A 111 28.75 -0.94 3.67
CA LEU A 111 29.26 -1.00 5.03
C LEU A 111 29.21 0.36 5.73
N ASP A 112 29.45 1.45 4.99
CA ASP A 112 29.34 2.83 5.51
C ASP A 112 27.87 3.22 5.77
N GLU A 113 26.94 2.86 4.88
CA GLU A 113 25.51 3.01 5.14
C GLU A 113 25.06 2.16 6.35
N ALA A 114 25.52 0.91 6.45
CA ALA A 114 25.24 0.02 7.58
C ALA A 114 25.78 0.56 8.93
N ARG A 115 26.94 1.22 8.94
CA ARG A 115 27.52 1.90 10.12
C ARG A 115 26.75 3.16 10.52
N ALA A 116 26.16 3.86 9.56
CA ALA A 116 25.42 5.11 9.79
C ALA A 116 23.94 4.88 10.17
N LEU A 117 23.40 3.70 9.88
CA LEU A 117 22.02 3.32 10.18
C LEU A 117 21.76 3.21 11.68
N THR A 118 20.68 3.86 12.12
CA THR A 118 19.98 3.59 13.40
C THR A 118 18.67 2.86 13.12
N PRO A 119 17.96 2.30 14.14
CA PRO A 119 16.64 1.69 13.93
C PRO A 119 15.63 2.63 13.25
N ASP A 120 15.71 3.92 13.56
CA ASP A 120 14.76 4.95 13.12
C ASP A 120 15.26 5.75 11.89
N THR A 121 16.40 5.35 11.32
CA THR A 121 16.89 5.91 10.06
C THR A 121 16.11 5.35 8.88
N TYR A 122 15.85 6.17 7.85
CA TYR A 122 15.24 5.75 6.59
C TYR A 122 16.34 5.35 5.58
N PRO A 123 16.55 4.04 5.31
CA PRO A 123 17.64 3.57 4.45
C PRO A 123 17.39 3.85 2.96
N THR A 124 18.42 3.73 2.14
CA THR A 124 18.24 3.78 0.68
C THR A 124 17.46 2.56 0.17
N ARG A 125 16.72 2.74 -0.93
CA ARG A 125 16.03 1.62 -1.61
C ARG A 125 17.01 0.56 -2.10
N ALA A 126 18.21 0.98 -2.51
CA ALA A 126 19.30 0.11 -2.92
C ALA A 126 19.83 -0.77 -1.78
N PHE A 127 19.87 -0.24 -0.54
CA PHE A 127 20.26 -1.00 0.66
C PHE A 127 19.22 -2.04 1.05
N TYR A 128 17.93 -1.67 1.05
CA TYR A 128 16.83 -2.65 1.22
C TYR A 128 16.86 -3.75 0.14
N GLY A 129 17.19 -3.39 -1.10
CA GLY A 129 17.45 -4.34 -2.19
C GLY A 129 18.52 -5.39 -1.87
N ARG A 130 19.57 -5.03 -1.13
CA ARG A 130 20.65 -5.94 -0.74
C ARG A 130 20.21 -6.91 0.35
N TYR A 131 19.45 -6.42 1.34
CA TYR A 131 18.80 -7.26 2.34
C TYR A 131 17.84 -8.27 1.69
N LEU A 132 17.05 -7.86 0.70
CA LEU A 132 16.15 -8.76 -0.04
C LEU A 132 16.90 -9.86 -0.80
N ARG A 133 18.00 -9.53 -1.49
CA ARG A 133 18.85 -10.53 -2.18
C ARG A 133 19.55 -11.47 -1.18
N TRP A 134 19.98 -10.95 -0.03
CA TRP A 134 20.54 -11.77 1.06
C TRP A 134 19.50 -12.72 1.65
N ALA A 135 18.30 -12.23 1.94
CA ALA A 135 17.21 -13.03 2.50
C ALA A 135 16.80 -14.16 1.53
N TYR A 136 16.66 -13.85 0.23
CA TYR A 136 16.42 -14.87 -0.80
C TYR A 136 17.51 -15.94 -0.82
N ARG A 137 18.79 -15.55 -0.80
CA ARG A 137 19.90 -16.49 -0.75
C ARG A 137 19.84 -17.37 0.49
N ARG A 138 19.68 -16.78 1.68
CA ARG A 138 19.52 -17.50 2.96
C ARG A 138 18.38 -18.52 2.91
N THR A 139 17.23 -18.15 2.33
CA THR A 139 16.07 -19.04 2.19
C THR A 139 16.35 -20.23 1.28
N VAL A 140 17.04 -20.03 0.15
CA VAL A 140 17.36 -21.12 -0.79
C VAL A 140 18.52 -21.98 -0.26
N GLU A 141 19.55 -21.38 0.32
CA GLU A 141 20.67 -22.07 0.96
C GLU A 141 20.23 -22.89 2.20
N GLY A 142 19.16 -22.45 2.90
CA GLY A 142 18.56 -23.14 4.05
C GLY A 142 17.32 -24.01 3.73
N ALA A 143 17.03 -24.27 2.46
CA ALA A 143 15.91 -25.09 2.03
C ALA A 143 16.06 -26.57 2.48
N PRO A 144 14.97 -27.28 2.84
CA PRO A 144 15.05 -28.71 3.14
C PRO A 144 15.40 -29.52 1.88
N ALA A 145 16.06 -30.67 2.04
CA ALA A 145 16.66 -31.42 0.93
C ALA A 145 15.72 -31.84 -0.21
N GLY A 146 14.41 -31.94 0.05
CA GLY A 146 13.40 -32.20 -0.98
C GLY A 146 12.99 -30.98 -1.81
N VAL A 147 13.42 -29.76 -1.46
CA VAL A 147 13.05 -28.51 -2.14
C VAL A 147 14.20 -28.02 -3.01
N THR A 148 13.92 -27.76 -4.29
CA THR A 148 14.85 -27.14 -5.23
C THR A 148 14.24 -25.89 -5.85
N VAL A 149 15.07 -24.88 -6.14
CA VAL A 149 14.65 -23.64 -6.78
C VAL A 149 15.50 -23.38 -8.01
N SER A 150 14.88 -23.23 -9.18
CA SER A 150 15.53 -22.84 -10.43
C SER A 150 15.05 -21.47 -10.87
N THR A 151 15.98 -20.56 -11.12
CA THR A 151 15.69 -19.16 -11.48
C THR A 151 15.82 -18.95 -12.99
N HIS A 152 14.80 -18.35 -13.60
CA HIS A 152 14.76 -18.02 -15.03
C HIS A 152 14.75 -16.50 -15.18
N ALA A 153 15.85 -15.94 -15.70
CA ALA A 153 16.05 -14.50 -15.91
C ALA A 153 15.29 -14.00 -17.16
N SER A 154 13.97 -14.19 -17.16
CA SER A 154 13.12 -14.03 -18.34
C SER A 154 11.71 -13.60 -17.94
N LEU A 155 10.93 -13.14 -18.91
CA LEU A 155 9.54 -12.73 -18.72
C LEU A 155 8.60 -13.88 -19.10
N ALA A 156 7.65 -14.24 -18.23
CA ALA A 156 6.55 -15.11 -18.61
C ALA A 156 5.60 -14.37 -19.57
N VAL A 157 5.24 -15.00 -20.68
CA VAL A 157 4.38 -14.42 -21.73
C VAL A 157 3.10 -15.22 -22.00
N ALA A 158 3.06 -16.48 -21.57
CA ALA A 158 1.86 -17.30 -21.60
C ALA A 158 1.79 -18.25 -20.40
N LEU A 159 0.57 -18.53 -19.97
CA LEU A 159 0.19 -19.59 -19.05
C LEU A 159 -1.04 -20.26 -19.63
N ASP A 160 -0.91 -21.53 -19.97
CA ASP A 160 -1.98 -22.35 -20.51
C ASP A 160 -1.96 -23.72 -19.80
N ASP A 161 -3.02 -24.50 -19.93
CA ASP A 161 -3.00 -25.90 -19.48
C ASP A 161 -2.05 -26.72 -20.35
N ASP A 162 -1.47 -27.77 -19.78
CA ASP A 162 -0.47 -28.59 -20.46
C ASP A 162 -1.15 -29.68 -21.30
N PRO A 163 -1.12 -29.60 -22.64
CA PRO A 163 -1.84 -30.54 -23.50
C PRO A 163 -1.27 -31.96 -23.42
N ASP A 164 0.00 -32.10 -23.04
CA ASP A 164 0.70 -33.38 -22.98
C ASP A 164 0.47 -34.10 -21.63
N ALA A 165 -0.21 -33.44 -20.68
CA ALA A 165 -0.52 -33.96 -19.34
C ALA A 165 -1.86 -34.69 -19.22
N GLY A 166 -2.64 -34.79 -20.30
CA GLY A 166 -3.94 -35.47 -20.31
C GLY A 166 -4.95 -34.87 -19.34
N ASP A 167 -5.62 -35.71 -18.55
CA ASP A 167 -6.56 -35.31 -17.49
C ASP A 167 -5.87 -34.89 -16.18
N GLY A 168 -4.53 -34.95 -16.11
CA GLY A 168 -3.74 -34.64 -14.92
C GLY A 168 -3.84 -33.18 -14.44
N GLY A 169 -4.38 -32.27 -15.25
CA GLY A 169 -4.59 -30.85 -14.90
C GLY A 169 -3.28 -30.11 -14.58
N LEU A 170 -2.19 -30.49 -15.24
CA LEU A 170 -0.91 -29.78 -15.18
C LEU A 170 -0.95 -28.59 -16.14
N GLN A 171 -0.01 -27.68 -15.95
CA GLN A 171 0.04 -26.40 -16.63
C GLN A 171 1.42 -26.17 -17.23
N ARG A 172 1.51 -25.24 -18.18
CA ARG A 172 2.77 -24.81 -18.74
C ARG A 172 2.88 -23.29 -18.82
N VAL A 173 4.08 -22.78 -18.59
CA VAL A 173 4.43 -21.37 -18.74
C VAL A 173 5.43 -21.22 -19.88
N THR A 174 5.12 -20.34 -20.84
CA THR A 174 6.05 -19.96 -21.91
C THR A 174 6.78 -18.67 -21.53
N LEU A 175 8.09 -18.66 -21.71
CA LEU A 175 8.96 -17.51 -21.47
C LEU A 175 9.24 -16.73 -22.76
N ALA A 176 9.65 -15.47 -22.64
CA ALA A 176 9.92 -14.56 -23.76
C ALA A 176 11.08 -15.02 -24.67
N ASP A 177 12.00 -15.83 -24.14
CA ASP A 177 13.09 -16.49 -24.87
C ASP A 177 12.67 -17.78 -25.61
N GLY A 178 11.41 -18.20 -25.49
CA GLY A 178 10.87 -19.42 -26.09
C GLY A 178 10.95 -20.67 -25.21
N THR A 179 11.58 -20.60 -24.04
CA THR A 179 11.58 -21.71 -23.05
C THR A 179 10.15 -22.02 -22.61
N VAL A 180 9.81 -23.31 -22.57
CA VAL A 180 8.52 -23.79 -22.03
C VAL A 180 8.77 -24.59 -20.75
N LEU A 181 8.17 -24.12 -19.66
CA LEU A 181 8.17 -24.79 -18.35
C LEU A 181 6.88 -25.61 -18.25
N ALA A 182 6.96 -26.90 -18.57
CA ALA A 182 5.84 -27.84 -18.60
C ALA A 182 5.67 -28.60 -17.26
N GLY A 183 4.59 -29.40 -17.13
CA GLY A 183 4.37 -30.27 -15.97
C GLY A 183 4.09 -29.55 -14.65
N LEU A 184 3.67 -28.29 -14.69
CA LEU A 184 3.47 -27.46 -13.50
C LEU A 184 2.17 -27.86 -12.78
N HIS A 185 2.32 -28.32 -11.53
CA HIS A 185 1.22 -28.71 -10.66
C HIS A 185 0.46 -27.50 -10.11
N ALA A 186 1.14 -26.36 -9.99
CA ALA A 186 0.54 -25.07 -9.64
C ALA A 186 1.32 -23.91 -10.25
N VAL A 187 0.63 -22.77 -10.48
CA VAL A 187 1.25 -21.51 -10.90
C VAL A 187 0.78 -20.37 -10.01
N ILE A 188 1.72 -19.53 -9.57
CA ILE A 188 1.50 -18.44 -8.62
C ILE A 188 1.97 -17.13 -9.25
N LEU A 189 1.07 -16.15 -9.34
CA LEU A 189 1.34 -14.82 -9.88
C LEU A 189 1.64 -13.84 -8.74
N CYS A 190 2.91 -13.44 -8.64
CA CYS A 190 3.49 -12.57 -7.61
C CYS A 190 3.99 -11.24 -8.17
N GLN A 191 3.58 -10.88 -9.39
CA GLN A 191 4.00 -9.68 -10.11
C GLN A 191 3.81 -8.40 -9.26
N GLY A 192 4.75 -7.46 -9.43
CA GLY A 192 4.76 -6.17 -8.73
C GLY A 192 3.92 -5.11 -9.45
N HIS A 193 4.40 -3.86 -9.42
CA HIS A 193 3.86 -2.82 -10.29
C HIS A 193 4.11 -3.19 -11.76
N LEU A 194 3.02 -3.32 -12.52
CA LEU A 194 3.04 -3.64 -13.93
C LEU A 194 2.86 -2.37 -14.77
N PRO A 195 3.46 -2.30 -15.97
CA PRO A 195 3.19 -1.23 -16.92
C PRO A 195 1.73 -1.27 -17.38
N ALA A 196 1.16 -0.11 -17.67
CA ALA A 196 -0.21 0.03 -18.16
C ALA A 196 -0.28 1.14 -19.21
N THR A 197 -1.04 0.88 -20.27
CA THR A 197 -1.36 1.90 -21.29
C THR A 197 -2.09 3.07 -20.63
N ALA A 198 -1.62 4.28 -20.91
CA ALA A 198 -2.24 5.51 -20.41
C ALA A 198 -3.74 5.57 -20.78
N GLY A 199 -4.57 6.17 -19.92
CA GLY A 199 -6.01 6.33 -20.13
C GLY A 199 -6.37 7.26 -21.31
N THR A 200 -7.63 7.28 -21.75
CA THR A 200 -8.04 8.05 -22.95
C THR A 200 -7.70 9.54 -22.87
N ALA A 201 -7.87 10.17 -21.70
CA ALA A 201 -7.52 11.58 -21.49
C ALA A 201 -5.99 11.79 -21.54
N GLU A 202 -5.21 10.92 -20.89
CA GLU A 202 -3.76 10.97 -20.87
C GLU A 202 -3.15 10.73 -22.25
N ARG A 203 -3.68 9.78 -23.04
CA ARG A 203 -3.25 9.54 -24.43
C ARG A 203 -3.52 10.76 -25.31
N ARG A 204 -4.68 11.43 -25.16
CA ARG A 204 -5.00 12.67 -25.88
C ARG A 204 -4.04 13.81 -25.48
N PHE A 205 -3.74 13.93 -24.19
CA PHE A 205 -2.78 14.92 -23.68
C PHE A 205 -1.36 14.67 -24.23
N ALA A 206 -0.86 13.43 -24.10
CA ALA A 206 0.46 13.03 -24.59
C ALA A 206 0.58 13.13 -26.11
N ALA A 207 -0.49 12.86 -26.87
CA ALA A 207 -0.51 13.08 -28.31
C ALA A 207 -0.37 14.56 -28.67
N ARG A 208 -1.10 15.46 -27.99
CA ARG A 208 -0.95 16.92 -28.19
C ARG A 208 0.48 17.39 -27.87
N ALA A 209 1.06 16.93 -26.75
CA ALA A 209 2.44 17.25 -26.38
C ALA A 209 3.43 16.82 -27.48
N ARG A 210 3.35 15.57 -27.95
CA ARG A 210 4.19 15.09 -29.06
C ARG A 210 4.02 15.88 -30.36
N THR A 211 2.79 16.26 -30.71
CA THR A 211 2.53 17.09 -31.90
C THR A 211 3.15 18.49 -31.77
N ALA A 212 3.24 19.03 -30.55
CA ALA A 212 3.89 20.30 -30.26
C ALA A 212 5.42 20.19 -30.06
N GLY A 213 6.02 19.00 -30.20
CA GLY A 213 7.45 18.78 -29.96
C GLY A 213 7.86 18.82 -28.47
N LEU A 214 6.89 18.76 -27.55
CA LEU A 214 7.13 18.94 -26.11
C LEU A 214 7.61 17.67 -25.41
N LEU A 215 8.52 17.87 -24.44
CA LEU A 215 9.05 16.80 -23.61
C LEU A 215 8.05 16.42 -22.52
N HIS A 216 7.53 15.19 -22.59
CA HIS A 216 6.59 14.62 -21.65
C HIS A 216 7.12 13.30 -21.07
N VAL A 217 7.46 13.31 -19.78
CA VAL A 217 7.78 12.10 -19.02
C VAL A 217 6.47 11.54 -18.42
N PRO A 218 5.97 10.39 -18.88
CA PRO A 218 4.70 9.81 -18.43
C PRO A 218 4.78 9.27 -16.99
N PRO A 219 3.65 8.86 -16.38
CA PRO A 219 3.66 8.30 -15.02
C PRO A 219 4.61 7.11 -14.96
N SER A 220 5.50 7.07 -13.97
CA SER A 220 6.59 6.09 -13.89
C SER A 220 7.19 6.04 -12.49
N ASN A 221 7.90 4.94 -12.19
CA ASN A 221 8.77 4.88 -11.02
C ASN A 221 9.99 5.79 -11.28
N PRO A 222 10.32 6.76 -10.43
CA PRO A 222 11.48 7.64 -10.61
C PRO A 222 12.80 6.88 -10.79
N ALA A 223 12.93 5.68 -10.21
CA ALA A 223 14.10 4.80 -10.38
C ALA A 223 14.26 4.22 -11.81
N ASP A 224 13.24 4.34 -12.66
CA ASP A 224 13.19 3.78 -14.02
C ASP A 224 13.22 4.85 -15.12
N VAL A 225 13.32 6.13 -14.76
CA VAL A 225 13.27 7.26 -15.70
C VAL A 225 14.67 7.80 -15.97
N ASP A 226 15.04 7.88 -17.24
CA ASP A 226 16.17 8.71 -17.67
C ASP A 226 15.78 10.19 -17.55
N LEU A 227 16.47 10.91 -16.65
CA LEU A 227 16.26 12.32 -16.39
C LEU A 227 17.28 13.22 -17.10
N ASP A 228 18.27 12.67 -17.83
CA ASP A 228 19.26 13.44 -18.60
C ASP A 228 18.65 14.13 -19.83
N VAL A 229 17.43 13.72 -20.20
CA VAL A 229 16.54 14.46 -21.11
C VAL A 229 16.13 15.84 -20.59
N LEU A 230 16.39 16.16 -19.31
CA LEU A 230 16.16 17.47 -18.68
C LEU A 230 17.51 18.17 -18.43
N PRO A 231 18.04 18.94 -19.40
CA PRO A 231 19.31 19.64 -19.23
C PRO A 231 19.22 20.79 -18.21
N PRO A 232 20.37 21.29 -17.71
CA PRO A 232 20.43 22.41 -16.76
C PRO A 232 19.64 23.63 -17.24
N GLY A 233 18.94 24.29 -16.31
CA GLY A 233 18.14 25.49 -16.61
C GLY A 233 16.83 25.27 -17.38
N THR A 234 16.49 24.04 -17.78
CA THR A 234 15.17 23.74 -18.39
C THR A 234 14.04 24.12 -17.44
N GLU A 235 12.99 24.79 -17.91
CA GLU A 235 11.77 25.01 -17.12
C GLU A 235 10.93 23.72 -17.13
N VAL A 236 10.78 23.07 -15.97
CA VAL A 236 10.13 21.75 -15.84
C VAL A 236 9.00 21.80 -14.84
N LEU A 237 7.81 21.32 -15.21
CA LEU A 237 6.69 21.11 -14.27
C LEU A 237 6.64 19.66 -13.78
N LEU A 238 6.68 19.48 -12.46
CA LEU A 238 6.38 18.24 -11.75
C LEU A 238 4.88 18.21 -11.40
N ARG A 239 4.09 17.40 -12.12
CA ARG A 239 2.65 17.22 -11.85
C ARG A 239 2.42 16.13 -10.82
N GLY A 240 2.31 16.55 -9.57
CA GLY A 240 2.16 15.69 -8.39
C GLY A 240 3.00 16.23 -7.22
N LEU A 241 2.55 16.00 -5.99
CA LEU A 241 3.26 16.33 -4.74
C LEU A 241 3.20 15.15 -3.74
N GLY A 242 3.15 13.92 -4.26
CA GLY A 242 3.20 12.67 -3.48
C GLY A 242 4.63 12.17 -3.29
N LEU A 243 4.83 10.90 -2.92
CA LEU A 243 6.17 10.34 -2.71
C LEU A 243 7.08 10.43 -3.94
N ASN A 244 6.58 10.12 -5.15
CA ASN A 244 7.36 10.22 -6.39
C ASN A 244 7.86 11.65 -6.67
N PHE A 245 7.18 12.69 -6.18
CA PHE A 245 7.66 14.06 -6.29
C PHE A 245 8.94 14.27 -5.47
N PHE A 246 9.03 13.73 -4.25
CA PHE A 246 10.23 13.84 -3.43
C PHE A 246 11.42 13.05 -3.99
N ASP A 247 11.15 11.94 -4.68
CA ASP A 247 12.17 11.20 -5.44
C ASP A 247 12.70 12.02 -6.62
N TYR A 248 11.82 12.53 -7.50
CA TYR A 248 12.24 13.40 -8.61
C TYR A 248 12.92 14.69 -8.12
N MET A 249 12.45 15.27 -7.03
CA MET A 249 13.10 16.41 -6.37
C MET A 249 14.53 16.06 -5.97
N ALA A 250 14.76 14.88 -5.37
CA ALA A 250 16.10 14.45 -4.96
C ALA A 250 17.03 14.19 -6.17
N GLU A 251 16.55 13.50 -7.21
CA GLU A 251 17.32 13.23 -8.44
C GLU A 251 17.68 14.52 -9.19
N LEU A 252 16.72 15.44 -9.35
CA LEU A 252 16.92 16.69 -10.09
C LEU A 252 17.68 17.78 -9.32
N THR A 253 18.05 17.53 -8.05
CA THR A 253 18.77 18.50 -7.20
C THR A 253 20.07 17.93 -6.66
N VAL A 254 20.03 16.93 -5.77
CA VAL A 254 21.23 16.29 -5.21
C VAL A 254 21.82 15.30 -6.21
N GLY A 255 20.99 14.59 -6.98
CA GLY A 255 21.46 13.78 -8.12
C GLY A 255 22.10 14.63 -9.23
N ARG A 256 21.75 15.92 -9.33
CA ARG A 256 22.45 16.92 -10.15
C ARG A 256 23.70 17.50 -9.49
N GLY A 257 24.02 17.14 -8.25
CA GLY A 257 25.25 17.50 -7.54
C GLY A 257 25.14 18.75 -6.66
N GLY A 258 23.95 19.35 -6.54
CA GLY A 258 23.71 20.34 -5.50
C GLY A 258 23.74 19.70 -4.11
N SER A 259 23.87 20.53 -3.08
CA SER A 259 24.10 20.05 -1.71
C SER A 259 23.30 20.82 -0.67
N PHE A 260 22.94 20.14 0.42
CA PHE A 260 22.33 20.76 1.59
C PHE A 260 23.37 20.96 2.70
N ALA A 261 23.34 22.12 3.35
CA ALA A 261 24.14 22.41 4.54
C ALA A 261 23.23 22.95 5.65
N ARG A 262 23.45 22.56 6.91
CA ARG A 262 22.78 23.20 8.05
C ARG A 262 23.51 24.50 8.40
N ALA A 263 22.77 25.59 8.43
CA ALA A 263 23.22 26.90 8.87
C ALA A 263 22.99 27.09 10.39
N ALA A 264 23.24 28.29 10.90
CA ALA A 264 22.90 28.67 12.26
C ALA A 264 21.41 28.41 12.58
N ALA A 265 21.13 28.11 13.85
CA ALA A 265 19.81 27.65 14.32
C ALA A 265 19.26 26.38 13.63
N GLY A 266 20.10 25.61 12.94
CA GLY A 266 19.75 24.29 12.37
C GLY A 266 18.96 24.34 11.06
N ARG A 267 18.64 25.53 10.52
CA ARG A 267 17.96 25.70 9.23
C ARG A 267 18.78 25.05 8.11
N LEU A 268 18.12 24.26 7.28
CA LEU A 268 18.73 23.68 6.08
C LEU A 268 18.81 24.74 4.97
N VAL A 269 19.95 24.82 4.29
CA VAL A 269 20.18 25.72 3.15
C VAL A 269 20.68 24.89 1.97
N TYR A 270 20.04 25.03 0.82
CA TYR A 270 20.48 24.39 -0.41
C TYR A 270 21.52 25.23 -1.15
N ARG A 271 22.50 24.56 -1.76
CA ARG A 271 23.52 25.12 -2.63
C ARG A 271 23.39 24.45 -4.00
N PRO A 272 22.87 25.15 -5.02
CA PRO A 272 22.81 24.63 -6.38
C PRO A 272 24.21 24.32 -6.93
N SER A 273 24.30 23.33 -7.80
CA SER A 273 25.50 23.04 -8.60
C SER A 273 25.54 23.82 -9.92
N GLY A 274 24.41 24.39 -10.35
CA GLY A 274 24.23 24.95 -11.68
C GLY A 274 23.87 23.90 -12.74
N ARG A 275 23.66 22.63 -12.34
CA ARG A 275 23.21 21.54 -13.23
C ARG A 275 21.73 21.19 -13.04
N GLU A 276 21.04 21.86 -12.14
CA GLU A 276 19.62 21.69 -11.87
C GLU A 276 18.77 22.31 -13.01
N PRO A 277 17.63 21.70 -13.38
CA PRO A 277 16.55 22.41 -14.08
C PRO A 277 15.86 23.40 -13.13
N VAL A 278 15.09 24.35 -13.69
CA VAL A 278 14.18 25.19 -12.91
C VAL A 278 12.91 24.40 -12.64
N LEU A 279 12.65 24.06 -11.38
CA LEU A 279 11.54 23.20 -11.00
C LEU A 279 10.29 24.03 -10.67
N HIS A 280 9.20 23.75 -11.36
CA HIS A 280 7.85 24.08 -10.94
C HIS A 280 7.15 22.81 -10.46
N ALA A 281 6.25 22.92 -9.50
CA ALA A 281 5.47 21.79 -9.03
C ALA A 281 4.05 22.18 -8.66
N GLY A 282 3.14 21.21 -8.69
CA GLY A 282 1.78 21.42 -8.22
C GLY A 282 0.95 20.14 -8.21
N SER A 283 -0.22 20.20 -7.58
CA SER A 283 -1.17 19.09 -7.53
C SER A 283 -2.59 19.59 -7.35
N ARG A 284 -3.58 18.69 -7.44
CA ARG A 284 -4.98 19.02 -7.09
C ARG A 284 -5.11 19.60 -5.68
N ARG A 285 -4.31 19.13 -4.71
CA ARG A 285 -4.34 19.63 -3.32
C ARG A 285 -3.40 20.83 -3.09
N GLY A 286 -2.44 21.10 -3.97
CA GLY A 286 -1.50 22.24 -3.85
C GLY A 286 -0.42 22.12 -2.76
N VAL A 287 -0.57 21.19 -1.82
CA VAL A 287 0.39 20.88 -0.76
C VAL A 287 0.95 19.46 -0.91
N PRO A 288 2.19 19.21 -0.46
CA PRO A 288 2.78 17.87 -0.46
C PRO A 288 2.22 16.98 0.65
N TYR A 289 2.46 15.67 0.54
CA TYR A 289 2.13 14.72 1.62
C TYR A 289 2.84 15.11 2.93
N GLN A 290 2.12 14.99 4.05
CA GLN A 290 2.66 15.37 5.36
C GLN A 290 3.84 14.48 5.77
N ALA A 291 4.85 15.08 6.39
CA ALA A 291 5.96 14.39 7.01
C ALA A 291 5.46 13.33 8.01
N ARG A 292 6.13 12.18 8.01
CA ARG A 292 5.98 11.17 9.07
C ARG A 292 6.45 11.75 10.40
N GLY A 293 5.74 11.44 11.48
CA GLY A 293 6.26 11.67 12.83
C GLY A 293 7.51 10.82 13.06
N ASP A 294 8.45 11.37 13.83
CA ASP A 294 9.62 10.61 14.29
C ASP A 294 9.14 9.38 15.08
N ASN A 295 9.83 8.26 14.92
CA ASN A 295 9.33 6.97 15.39
C ASN A 295 9.61 6.78 16.89
N GLU A 296 8.56 6.82 17.70
CA GLU A 296 8.59 6.54 19.14
C GLU A 296 7.98 5.17 19.48
N LYS A 297 7.37 4.49 18.49
CA LYS A 297 6.76 3.15 18.63
C LYS A 297 7.78 2.01 18.56
N GLY A 298 9.06 2.30 18.31
CA GLY A 298 10.10 1.30 18.11
C GLY A 298 9.85 0.41 16.88
N PRO A 299 10.41 -0.82 16.83
CA PRO A 299 10.29 -1.71 15.67
C PRO A 299 8.92 -2.38 15.53
N HIS A 300 8.23 -2.66 16.64
CA HIS A 300 7.01 -3.47 16.67
C HIS A 300 5.72 -2.70 16.97
N GLY A 301 5.81 -1.53 17.62
CA GLY A 301 4.63 -0.85 18.14
C GLY A 301 3.66 -0.39 17.04
N ARG A 302 2.37 -0.56 17.31
CA ARG A 302 1.24 0.00 16.56
C ARG A 302 0.23 0.60 17.53
N HIS A 303 -0.67 1.41 17.01
CA HIS A 303 -1.93 1.72 17.70
C HIS A 303 -2.86 0.50 17.64
N GLU A 304 -3.43 0.11 18.78
CA GLU A 304 -4.43 -0.97 18.85
C GLU A 304 -5.86 -0.41 18.72
N PRO A 305 -6.72 -1.00 17.87
CA PRO A 305 -8.05 -0.44 17.59
C PRO A 305 -8.95 -0.31 18.81
N LEU A 306 -9.61 0.85 18.96
CA LEU A 306 -10.57 1.11 20.05
C LEU A 306 -12.04 0.98 19.60
N LEU A 307 -12.32 1.33 18.35
CA LEU A 307 -13.67 1.36 17.77
C LEU A 307 -13.78 0.48 16.52
N LEU A 308 -12.79 0.52 15.63
CA LEU A 308 -12.76 -0.34 14.44
C LEU A 308 -12.05 -1.67 14.76
N THR A 309 -12.52 -2.40 15.78
CA THR A 309 -11.97 -3.71 16.16
C THR A 309 -12.32 -4.79 15.13
N ALA A 310 -11.58 -5.89 15.11
CA ALA A 310 -11.85 -7.02 14.21
C ALA A 310 -13.27 -7.59 14.40
N ASP A 311 -13.71 -7.71 15.65
CA ASP A 311 -15.08 -8.15 15.99
C ASP A 311 -16.12 -7.15 15.48
N ARG A 312 -15.89 -5.85 15.67
CA ARG A 312 -16.82 -4.82 15.17
C ARG A 312 -16.91 -4.82 13.65
N VAL A 313 -15.80 -5.07 12.96
CA VAL A 313 -15.78 -5.26 11.50
C VAL A 313 -16.56 -6.52 11.10
N ALA A 314 -16.43 -7.62 11.83
CA ALA A 314 -17.19 -8.85 11.58
C ALA A 314 -18.70 -8.66 11.76
N GLU A 315 -19.14 -7.94 12.81
CA GLU A 315 -20.54 -7.55 13.02
C GLU A 315 -21.09 -6.73 11.84
N LEU A 316 -20.36 -5.68 11.43
CA LEU A 316 -20.72 -4.81 10.31
C LEU A 316 -20.82 -5.63 9.00
N ARG A 317 -19.83 -6.47 8.71
CA ARG A 317 -19.81 -7.39 7.56
C ARG A 317 -20.99 -8.37 7.58
N ALA A 318 -21.42 -8.84 8.74
CA ALA A 318 -22.55 -9.74 8.88
C ALA A 318 -23.89 -9.02 8.65
N ALA A 319 -24.07 -7.85 9.26
CA ALA A 319 -25.28 -7.04 9.12
C ALA A 319 -25.49 -6.50 7.69
N HIS A 320 -24.41 -6.32 6.92
CA HIS A 320 -24.44 -5.80 5.56
C HIS A 320 -24.14 -6.86 4.48
N ARG A 321 -24.29 -8.16 4.79
CA ARG A 321 -23.97 -9.29 3.90
C ARG A 321 -24.57 -9.13 2.49
N ASP A 322 -25.84 -8.72 2.41
CA ASP A 322 -26.60 -8.65 1.16
C ASP A 322 -26.69 -7.23 0.56
N SER A 323 -26.20 -6.22 1.26
CA SER A 323 -26.19 -4.82 0.80
C SER A 323 -24.80 -4.30 0.42
N GLY A 324 -23.75 -4.79 1.07
CA GLY A 324 -22.46 -4.12 1.14
C GLY A 324 -22.46 -2.97 2.15
N LEU A 325 -21.30 -2.69 2.75
CA LEU A 325 -21.08 -1.55 3.62
C LEU A 325 -21.01 -0.24 2.81
N ASP A 326 -21.39 0.86 3.45
CA ASP A 326 -21.17 2.23 3.00
C ASP A 326 -20.00 2.80 3.83
N PHE A 327 -18.89 3.16 3.19
CA PHE A 327 -17.68 3.59 3.88
C PHE A 327 -17.90 4.87 4.69
N ARG A 328 -18.65 5.85 4.17
CA ARG A 328 -18.89 7.14 4.83
C ARG A 328 -19.82 7.01 6.02
N LYS A 329 -20.77 6.07 5.97
CA LYS A 329 -21.77 5.84 7.02
C LYS A 329 -21.30 4.83 8.07
N ASP A 330 -20.76 3.69 7.65
CA ASP A 330 -20.58 2.53 8.52
C ASP A 330 -19.13 2.39 9.05
N LEU A 331 -18.12 2.97 8.36
CA LEU A 331 -16.70 2.87 8.73
C LEU A 331 -16.08 4.20 9.16
N TRP A 332 -16.29 5.28 8.39
CA TRP A 332 -15.67 6.57 8.63
C TRP A 332 -15.93 7.14 10.04
N PRO A 333 -17.15 7.07 10.63
CA PRO A 333 -17.38 7.60 11.97
C PRO A 333 -16.56 6.90 13.06
N LEU A 334 -16.23 5.62 12.87
CA LEU A 334 -15.35 4.87 13.78
C LEU A 334 -13.90 5.34 13.62
N ILE A 335 -13.40 5.38 12.37
CA ILE A 335 -12.04 5.82 12.04
C ILE A 335 -11.79 7.26 12.51
N SER A 336 -12.73 8.17 12.25
CA SER A 336 -12.57 9.59 12.54
C SER A 336 -12.61 9.86 14.05
N ARG A 337 -13.56 9.24 14.76
CA ARG A 337 -13.67 9.31 16.22
C ARG A 337 -12.41 8.78 16.89
N GLU A 338 -11.83 7.69 16.39
CA GLU A 338 -10.63 7.08 16.97
C GLU A 338 -9.38 7.95 16.79
N VAL A 339 -9.21 8.57 15.62
CA VAL A 339 -8.16 9.58 15.37
C VAL A 339 -8.34 10.80 16.29
N GLU A 340 -9.57 11.29 16.44
CA GLU A 340 -9.90 12.39 17.36
C GLU A 340 -9.58 12.02 18.82
N THR A 341 -9.95 10.82 19.27
CA THR A 341 -9.64 10.30 20.61
C THR A 341 -8.14 10.31 20.87
N VAL A 342 -7.32 9.77 19.95
CA VAL A 342 -5.86 9.76 20.10
C VAL A 342 -5.28 11.17 20.11
N TYR A 343 -5.77 12.07 19.24
CA TYR A 343 -5.35 13.47 19.24
C TYR A 343 -5.56 14.14 20.60
N TYR A 344 -6.76 14.06 21.17
CA TYR A 344 -7.08 14.73 22.43
C TYR A 344 -6.42 14.06 23.64
N ARG A 345 -6.34 12.72 23.68
CA ARG A 345 -5.59 11.99 24.72
C ARG A 345 -4.12 12.44 24.74
N THR A 346 -3.46 12.44 23.58
CA THR A 346 -2.06 12.90 23.49
C THR A 346 -1.93 14.41 23.76
N LEU A 347 -2.94 15.23 23.46
CA LEU A 347 -2.97 16.66 23.80
C LEU A 347 -2.93 16.88 25.33
N PHE A 348 -3.69 16.11 26.11
CA PHE A 348 -3.64 16.17 27.58
C PHE A 348 -2.35 15.56 28.15
N ALA A 349 -1.94 14.39 27.66
CA ALA A 349 -0.72 13.71 28.10
C ALA A 349 0.54 14.57 27.86
N SER A 350 0.66 15.20 26.68
CA SER A 350 1.78 16.10 26.34
C SER A 350 1.85 17.40 27.18
N ARG A 351 0.86 17.64 28.05
CA ARG A 351 0.84 18.73 29.05
C ARG A 351 1.00 18.24 30.50
N GLY A 352 1.28 16.95 30.69
CA GLY A 352 1.42 16.32 32.01
C GLY A 352 0.09 15.92 32.67
N HIS A 353 -1.03 15.93 31.95
CA HIS A 353 -2.36 15.62 32.49
C HIS A 353 -2.79 14.17 32.18
N THR A 354 -1.96 13.18 32.51
CA THR A 354 -2.18 11.76 32.12
C THR A 354 -3.51 11.19 32.63
N LEU A 355 -3.85 11.37 33.91
CA LEU A 355 -5.13 10.90 34.47
C LEU A 355 -6.35 11.60 33.83
N THR A 356 -6.20 12.85 33.40
CA THR A 356 -7.23 13.59 32.63
C THR A 356 -7.35 13.03 31.22
N ALA A 357 -6.24 12.63 30.60
CA ALA A 357 -6.20 12.04 29.26
C ALA A 357 -6.92 10.68 29.20
N GLU A 358 -6.80 9.87 30.25
CA GLU A 358 -7.51 8.59 30.41
C GLU A 358 -9.02 8.81 30.57
N ARG A 359 -9.45 9.63 31.52
CA ARG A 359 -10.87 9.94 31.71
C ARG A 359 -11.50 10.60 30.48
N PHE A 360 -10.76 11.50 29.83
CA PHE A 360 -11.20 12.11 28.58
C PHE A 360 -11.43 11.05 27.50
N GLN A 361 -10.52 10.09 27.35
CA GLN A 361 -10.68 9.02 26.35
C GLN A 361 -11.99 8.28 26.59
N ASP A 362 -12.26 7.85 27.82
CA ASP A 362 -13.43 7.04 28.14
C ASP A 362 -14.74 7.83 27.94
N GLU A 363 -14.81 9.08 28.42
CA GLU A 363 -15.97 9.96 28.23
C GLU A 363 -16.18 10.35 26.76
N PHE A 364 -15.09 10.63 26.01
CA PHE A 364 -15.18 10.98 24.60
C PHE A 364 -15.57 9.76 23.75
N LEU A 365 -15.13 8.55 24.07
CA LEU A 365 -15.61 7.33 23.40
C LEU A 365 -17.08 7.01 23.73
N ALA A 366 -17.51 7.27 24.98
CA ALA A 366 -18.89 7.04 25.42
C ALA A 366 -19.90 8.09 24.92
N ALA A 367 -19.45 9.29 24.54
CA ALA A 367 -20.32 10.34 24.01
C ALA A 367 -20.99 9.94 22.68
N GLY A 368 -22.21 10.45 22.47
CA GLY A 368 -23.05 10.15 21.31
C GLY A 368 -22.38 10.47 19.96
N PRO A 369 -22.91 9.92 18.85
CA PRO A 369 -22.30 10.03 17.53
C PRO A 369 -22.45 11.42 16.89
N GLY A 370 -23.20 12.34 17.50
CA GLY A 370 -23.41 13.68 16.96
C GLY A 370 -22.31 14.66 17.38
N GLU A 371 -21.95 15.61 16.50
CA GLU A 371 -20.95 16.65 16.79
C GLU A 371 -21.24 17.40 18.10
N ARG A 372 -22.52 17.66 18.43
CA ARG A 372 -22.93 18.30 19.69
C ARG A 372 -22.53 17.51 20.94
N ASP A 373 -22.58 16.19 20.89
CA ASP A 373 -22.21 15.33 22.01
C ASP A 373 -20.68 15.35 22.21
N LYS A 374 -19.93 15.34 21.10
CA LYS A 374 -18.47 15.51 21.12
C LYS A 374 -18.07 16.88 21.67
N ASP A 375 -18.72 17.94 21.19
CA ASP A 375 -18.50 19.32 21.60
C ASP A 375 -18.78 19.56 23.09
N ALA A 376 -19.77 18.87 23.66
CA ALA A 376 -20.07 18.93 25.09
C ALA A 376 -18.92 18.38 25.95
N VAL A 377 -18.35 17.22 25.58
CA VAL A 377 -17.15 16.66 26.26
C VAL A 377 -15.95 17.59 26.09
N LEU A 378 -15.71 18.10 24.88
CA LEU A 378 -14.62 19.04 24.62
C LEU A 378 -14.76 20.33 25.44
N ALA A 379 -15.98 20.85 25.61
CA ALA A 379 -16.24 22.00 26.45
C ALA A 379 -16.05 21.70 27.94
N ALA A 380 -16.54 20.56 28.43
CA ALA A 380 -16.38 20.14 29.83
C ALA A 380 -14.90 19.99 30.25
N TYR A 381 -14.05 19.55 29.31
CA TYR A 381 -12.59 19.43 29.51
C TYR A 381 -11.80 20.69 29.12
N GLY A 382 -12.46 21.82 28.84
CA GLY A 382 -11.81 23.11 28.56
C GLY A 382 -11.00 23.16 27.25
N VAL A 383 -11.33 22.32 26.27
CA VAL A 383 -10.67 22.29 24.95
C VAL A 383 -11.12 23.50 24.11
N GLY A 384 -10.38 24.59 24.26
CA GLY A 384 -10.56 25.81 23.48
C GLY A 384 -10.38 25.61 21.98
N GLU A 385 -11.07 26.44 21.19
CA GLU A 385 -11.25 26.32 19.74
C GLU A 385 -9.96 26.01 18.94
N LYS A 386 -8.85 26.71 19.22
CA LYS A 386 -7.54 26.49 18.57
C LYS A 386 -6.92 25.10 18.77
N TYR A 387 -7.48 24.29 19.67
CA TYR A 387 -7.06 22.92 19.94
C TYR A 387 -8.14 21.90 19.57
N ARG A 388 -9.22 22.30 18.91
CA ARG A 388 -10.21 21.35 18.39
C ARG A 388 -9.70 20.73 17.09
N TRP A 389 -9.87 19.42 16.96
CA TRP A 389 -9.62 18.70 15.73
C TRP A 389 -10.65 19.09 14.68
N ASP A 390 -10.19 19.23 13.43
CA ASP A 390 -11.05 19.64 12.33
C ASP A 390 -10.61 18.98 11.02
N TRP A 391 -11.45 18.10 10.49
CA TRP A 391 -11.13 17.30 9.32
C TRP A 391 -10.98 18.12 8.04
N ASP A 392 -11.69 19.24 7.91
CA ASP A 392 -11.60 20.09 6.72
C ASP A 392 -10.29 20.89 6.70
N LEU A 393 -9.79 21.35 7.86
CA LEU A 393 -8.44 21.91 7.97
C LEU A 393 -7.36 20.86 7.70
N ILE A 394 -7.49 19.68 8.31
CA ILE A 394 -6.51 18.60 8.17
C ILE A 394 -6.43 18.10 6.72
N ALA A 395 -7.57 18.00 6.02
CA ALA A 395 -7.62 17.63 4.61
C ALA A 395 -7.22 18.78 3.66
N ARG A 396 -7.60 20.03 3.97
CA ARG A 396 -7.39 21.21 3.12
C ARG A 396 -6.80 22.35 3.98
N PRO A 397 -5.47 22.39 4.20
CA PRO A 397 -4.86 23.30 5.18
C PRO A 397 -5.03 24.80 4.94
N TYR A 398 -5.33 25.21 3.70
CA TYR A 398 -5.66 26.60 3.33
C TYR A 398 -7.16 26.91 3.42
N ARG A 399 -8.04 25.90 3.56
CA ARG A 399 -9.51 26.00 3.50
C ARG A 399 -9.99 26.98 2.43
N ASP A 400 -10.48 28.14 2.88
CA ASP A 400 -11.14 29.20 2.12
C ASP A 400 -10.31 30.50 2.18
N ARG A 401 -9.01 30.40 2.51
CA ARG A 401 -8.05 31.50 2.35
C ARG A 401 -7.93 31.84 0.87
N GLU A 402 -8.23 33.10 0.56
CA GLU A 402 -7.87 33.72 -0.71
C GLU A 402 -6.39 34.11 -0.68
N PHE A 403 -5.65 33.79 -1.74
CA PHE A 403 -4.25 34.19 -1.88
C PHE A 403 -4.15 35.43 -2.75
N ALA A 404 -3.32 36.40 -2.35
CA ALA A 404 -3.12 37.62 -3.13
C ALA A 404 -2.27 37.39 -4.40
N GLY A 405 -1.45 36.35 -4.42
CA GLY A 405 -0.60 35.97 -5.54
C GLY A 405 0.45 34.92 -5.17
N PRO A 406 1.42 34.62 -6.06
CA PRO A 406 2.37 33.53 -5.87
C PRO A 406 3.27 33.71 -4.64
N GLU A 407 3.64 34.94 -4.30
CA GLU A 407 4.49 35.24 -3.13
C GLU A 407 3.76 34.96 -1.80
N ASP A 408 2.50 35.37 -1.68
CA ASP A 408 1.63 35.11 -0.52
C ASP A 408 1.37 33.60 -0.33
N PHE A 409 1.07 32.88 -1.43
CA PHE A 409 0.97 31.42 -1.40
C PHE A 409 2.30 30.76 -0.99
N THR A 410 3.44 31.23 -1.51
CA THR A 410 4.77 30.70 -1.19
C THR A 410 5.11 30.92 0.29
N GLY A 411 4.85 32.11 0.83
CA GLY A 411 5.03 32.41 2.25
C GLY A 411 4.21 31.51 3.16
N TRP A 412 2.90 31.37 2.86
CA TRP A 412 2.02 30.46 3.58
C TRP A 412 2.47 28.99 3.50
N LEU A 413 2.90 28.53 2.32
CA LEU A 413 3.37 27.17 2.12
C LEU A 413 4.64 26.91 2.95
N LEU A 414 5.61 27.82 2.94
CA LEU A 414 6.83 27.70 3.74
C LEU A 414 6.51 27.57 5.24
N ASP A 415 5.58 28.36 5.76
CA ASP A 415 5.15 28.25 7.16
C ASP A 415 4.40 26.94 7.46
N HIS A 416 3.59 26.46 6.51
CA HIS A 416 2.94 25.15 6.61
C HIS A 416 3.96 24.00 6.66
N LEU A 417 4.98 24.00 5.79
CA LEU A 417 6.04 22.99 5.75
C LEU A 417 6.91 23.02 7.02
N ARG A 418 7.27 24.21 7.51
CA ARG A 418 8.01 24.37 8.79
C ARG A 418 7.20 23.85 9.97
N LYS A 419 5.89 24.13 10.02
CA LYS A 419 4.99 23.59 11.06
C LYS A 419 4.91 22.06 10.97
N ASP A 420 4.78 21.52 9.76
CA ASP A 420 4.70 20.07 9.52
C ASP A 420 5.96 19.33 10.01
N VAL A 421 7.16 19.87 9.74
CA VAL A 421 8.44 19.38 10.28
C VAL A 421 8.50 19.53 11.82
N SER A 422 7.99 20.63 12.37
CA SER A 422 7.94 20.83 13.82
C SER A 422 7.03 19.81 14.51
N ASP A 423 5.86 19.50 13.92
CA ASP A 423 4.98 18.46 14.43
C ASP A 423 5.53 17.05 14.19
N ALA A 424 6.26 16.81 13.09
CA ALA A 424 6.98 15.56 12.85
C ALA A 424 7.98 15.24 13.97
N ARG A 425 8.80 16.22 14.37
CA ARG A 425 9.81 16.13 15.44
C ARG A 425 9.24 15.93 16.85
N ARG A 426 7.93 16.08 17.03
CA ARG A 426 7.23 15.76 18.28
C ARG A 426 6.87 14.27 18.39
N GLY A 427 7.14 13.50 17.34
CA GLY A 427 7.03 12.05 17.31
C GLY A 427 5.60 11.51 17.13
N ASN A 428 5.50 10.22 16.78
CA ASN A 428 4.25 9.52 16.49
C ASN A 428 3.55 8.88 17.71
N VAL A 429 3.97 9.23 18.93
CA VAL A 429 3.30 8.89 20.20
C VAL A 429 3.07 10.16 21.03
N SER A 430 4.11 10.98 21.23
CA SER A 430 4.10 12.18 22.08
C SER A 430 3.50 13.41 21.39
N GLY A 431 3.56 13.47 20.06
CA GLY A 431 3.05 14.58 19.26
C GLY A 431 1.56 14.39 18.91
N PRO A 432 0.62 15.22 19.41
CA PRO A 432 -0.82 14.99 19.25
C PRO A 432 -1.27 14.83 17.80
N LEU A 433 -0.77 15.70 16.90
CA LEU A 433 -1.10 15.62 15.48
C LEU A 433 -0.57 14.35 14.83
N LYS A 434 0.72 14.02 15.04
CA LYS A 434 1.35 12.89 14.35
C LYS A 434 0.95 11.55 14.94
N ALA A 435 0.72 11.44 16.24
CA ALA A 435 0.11 10.27 16.86
C ALA A 435 -1.26 9.98 16.26
N ALA A 436 -2.13 11.00 16.15
CA ALA A 436 -3.46 10.87 15.56
C ALA A 436 -3.43 10.47 14.07
N LEU A 437 -2.54 11.07 13.26
CA LEU A 437 -2.42 10.69 11.85
C LEU A 437 -1.78 9.31 11.64
N ASP A 438 -0.96 8.82 12.58
CA ASP A 438 -0.37 7.48 12.52
C ASP A 438 -1.42 6.37 12.79
N VAL A 439 -2.56 6.69 13.45
CA VAL A 439 -3.73 5.79 13.55
C VAL A 439 -4.26 5.40 12.17
N LEU A 440 -4.30 6.34 11.21
CA LEU A 440 -4.73 6.07 9.83
C LEU A 440 -3.81 5.06 9.10
N ARG A 441 -2.55 4.95 9.52
CA ARG A 441 -1.60 3.94 9.04
C ARG A 441 -1.79 2.61 9.75
N ASP A 442 -1.98 2.64 11.06
CA ASP A 442 -2.02 1.44 11.89
C ASP A 442 -3.39 0.71 11.79
N LEU A 443 -4.50 1.41 11.53
CA LEU A 443 -5.84 0.83 11.27
C LEU A 443 -6.00 0.17 9.88
N ARG A 444 -4.93 0.06 9.07
CA ARG A 444 -5.05 -0.48 7.70
C ARG A 444 -5.46 -1.94 7.66
N ASN A 445 -5.09 -2.74 8.65
CA ASN A 445 -5.45 -4.15 8.69
C ASN A 445 -6.96 -4.29 8.93
N GLU A 446 -7.52 -3.47 9.80
CA GLU A 446 -8.93 -3.45 10.18
C GLU A 446 -9.81 -2.88 9.07
N VAL A 447 -9.33 -1.84 8.35
CA VAL A 447 -10.00 -1.36 7.13
C VAL A 447 -10.03 -2.44 6.05
N ARG A 448 -8.93 -3.19 5.83
CA ARG A 448 -8.90 -4.32 4.88
C ARG A 448 -9.94 -5.38 5.22
N LEU A 449 -10.04 -5.80 6.49
CA LEU A 449 -11.09 -6.74 6.95
C LEU A 449 -12.51 -6.27 6.59
N ALA A 450 -12.75 -4.95 6.54
CA ALA A 450 -14.04 -4.37 6.20
C ALA A 450 -14.28 -4.24 4.69
N VAL A 451 -13.28 -3.84 3.90
CA VAL A 451 -13.46 -3.46 2.48
C VAL A 451 -13.10 -4.55 1.48
N ASP A 452 -12.17 -5.47 1.82
CA ASP A 452 -11.64 -6.47 0.91
C ASP A 452 -12.72 -7.45 0.43
N HIS A 453 -12.49 -8.04 -0.75
CA HIS A 453 -13.43 -8.90 -1.48
C HIS A 453 -14.84 -8.29 -1.62
N GLY A 454 -14.91 -6.98 -1.91
CA GLY A 454 -16.19 -6.30 -2.14
C GLY A 454 -17.04 -6.16 -0.88
N GLY A 455 -16.41 -5.90 0.28
CA GLY A 455 -17.12 -5.64 1.53
C GLY A 455 -17.93 -4.35 1.52
N LEU A 456 -17.51 -3.37 0.71
CA LEU A 456 -18.30 -2.18 0.35
C LEU A 456 -19.21 -2.44 -0.85
N HIS A 457 -20.35 -1.75 -0.93
CA HIS A 457 -21.08 -1.69 -2.20
C HIS A 457 -20.32 -0.86 -3.24
N GLY A 458 -20.44 -1.23 -4.53
CA GLY A 458 -19.58 -0.71 -5.60
C GLY A 458 -19.65 0.80 -5.85
N ASP A 459 -20.72 1.47 -5.40
CA ASP A 459 -20.82 2.93 -5.44
C ASP A 459 -19.92 3.58 -4.37
N SER A 460 -19.92 3.05 -3.14
CA SER A 460 -19.08 3.54 -2.04
C SER A 460 -17.62 3.12 -2.21
N HIS A 461 -17.34 1.92 -2.73
CA HIS A 461 -15.97 1.54 -3.07
C HIS A 461 -15.33 2.55 -4.03
N ARG A 462 -16.04 2.92 -5.10
CA ARG A 462 -15.54 3.92 -6.05
C ARG A 462 -15.47 5.33 -5.46
N ALA A 463 -16.57 5.84 -4.90
CA ALA A 463 -16.67 7.25 -4.51
C ALA A 463 -15.96 7.57 -3.19
N ASP A 464 -16.02 6.66 -2.22
CA ASP A 464 -15.54 6.90 -0.86
C ASP A 464 -14.18 6.24 -0.62
N LEU A 465 -13.95 5.00 -1.07
CA LEU A 465 -12.65 4.33 -0.86
C LEU A 465 -11.61 4.80 -1.90
N ASP A 466 -11.88 4.64 -3.20
CA ASP A 466 -10.94 4.98 -4.28
C ASP A 466 -10.78 6.50 -4.45
N ASP A 467 -11.87 7.24 -4.70
CA ASP A 467 -11.83 8.67 -5.07
C ASP A 467 -11.52 9.62 -3.88
N TRP A 468 -11.83 9.22 -2.63
CA TRP A 468 -11.74 10.08 -1.44
C TRP A 468 -10.78 9.59 -0.33
N TYR A 469 -11.06 8.45 0.33
CA TYR A 469 -10.34 8.01 1.52
C TYR A 469 -8.92 7.57 1.20
N THR A 470 -8.67 6.83 0.13
CA THR A 470 -7.32 6.38 -0.23
C THR A 470 -6.37 7.57 -0.49
N PRO A 471 -6.75 8.59 -1.30
CA PRO A 471 -5.97 9.82 -1.44
C PRO A 471 -5.82 10.66 -0.16
N LEU A 472 -6.77 10.58 0.77
CA LEU A 472 -6.69 11.25 2.07
C LEU A 472 -5.72 10.53 3.02
N ASN A 473 -5.87 9.21 3.18
CA ASN A 473 -5.00 8.34 3.98
C ASN A 473 -3.55 8.46 3.50
N ALA A 474 -3.32 8.45 2.18
CA ALA A 474 -2.00 8.62 1.60
C ALA A 474 -1.37 9.98 1.94
N PHE A 475 -2.12 11.07 1.73
CA PHE A 475 -1.68 12.44 2.05
C PHE A 475 -1.34 12.65 3.53
N LEU A 476 -2.10 12.02 4.43
CA LEU A 476 -1.97 12.22 5.88
C LEU A 476 -0.96 11.29 6.57
N SER A 477 -0.74 10.07 6.05
CA SER A 477 -0.04 9.01 6.82
C SER A 477 1.03 8.21 6.04
N ILE A 478 1.15 8.42 4.72
CA ILE A 478 2.13 7.71 3.84
C ILE A 478 3.28 8.63 3.40
N GLY A 479 3.28 9.90 3.81
CA GLY A 479 4.25 10.90 3.36
C GLY A 479 5.70 10.63 3.73
N PRO A 480 6.61 11.55 3.37
CA PRO A 480 8.04 11.30 3.38
C PRO A 480 8.66 11.42 4.79
N PRO A 481 9.94 11.07 4.95
CA PRO A 481 10.73 11.48 6.11
C PRO A 481 10.71 13.01 6.29
N GLY A 482 10.70 13.50 7.53
CA GLY A 482 10.68 14.95 7.82
C GLY A 482 11.82 15.73 7.16
N GLN A 483 12.99 15.10 6.98
CA GLN A 483 14.12 15.66 6.23
C GLN A 483 13.72 16.08 4.80
N ARG A 484 12.86 15.34 4.10
CA ARG A 484 12.46 15.71 2.73
C ARG A 484 11.61 16.96 2.68
N VAL A 485 10.86 17.23 3.75
CA VAL A 485 10.09 18.47 3.89
C VAL A 485 11.00 19.65 4.25
N GLU A 486 12.07 19.43 5.04
CA GLU A 486 13.15 20.41 5.21
C GLU A 486 13.87 20.72 3.87
N GLU A 487 14.20 19.69 3.09
CA GLU A 487 14.85 19.82 1.77
C GLU A 487 13.97 20.59 0.79
N MET A 488 12.67 20.26 0.69
CA MET A 488 11.71 21.01 -0.12
C MET A 488 11.61 22.49 0.32
N THR A 489 11.59 22.75 1.63
CA THR A 489 11.58 24.11 2.18
C THR A 489 12.83 24.88 1.73
N ALA A 490 14.01 24.28 1.87
CA ALA A 490 15.28 24.90 1.48
C ALA A 490 15.41 25.11 -0.03
N LEU A 491 14.81 24.25 -0.87
CA LEU A 491 14.77 24.39 -2.33
C LEU A 491 13.84 25.52 -2.79
N ILE A 492 12.72 25.73 -2.10
CA ILE A 492 11.83 26.88 -2.34
C ILE A 492 12.53 28.18 -1.93
N GLU A 493 13.15 28.21 -0.76
CA GLU A 493 13.91 29.37 -0.28
C GLU A 493 15.13 29.70 -1.16
N ALA A 494 15.70 28.71 -1.85
CA ALA A 494 16.78 28.90 -2.83
C ALA A 494 16.28 29.29 -4.24
N GLY A 495 14.97 29.37 -4.47
CA GLY A 495 14.37 29.70 -5.78
C GLY A 495 14.47 28.61 -6.84
N VAL A 496 14.99 27.42 -6.49
CA VAL A 496 15.16 26.26 -7.38
C VAL A 496 13.82 25.55 -7.62
N LEU A 497 12.95 25.55 -6.61
CA LEU A 497 11.60 24.98 -6.65
C LEU A 497 10.54 26.06 -6.45
N LYS A 498 9.57 26.13 -7.35
CA LYS A 498 8.40 27.01 -7.27
C LYS A 498 7.14 26.15 -7.23
N VAL A 499 6.18 26.45 -6.36
CA VAL A 499 4.91 25.70 -6.28
C VAL A 499 3.77 26.56 -6.79
N VAL A 500 3.11 26.12 -7.86
CA VAL A 500 2.13 26.91 -8.63
C VAL A 500 0.89 27.26 -7.81
N GLY A 501 0.46 26.33 -6.95
CA GLY A 501 -0.71 26.50 -6.08
C GLY A 501 -1.69 25.33 -6.14
N PRO A 502 -2.81 25.41 -5.39
CA PRO A 502 -3.81 24.35 -5.34
C PRO A 502 -4.70 24.30 -6.58
N GLY A 503 -5.25 23.11 -6.88
CA GLY A 503 -6.10 22.92 -8.05
C GLY A 503 -5.35 23.02 -9.38
N LEU A 504 -4.05 22.67 -9.43
CA LEU A 504 -3.19 22.77 -10.61
C LEU A 504 -3.90 22.33 -11.90
N ARG A 505 -3.91 23.23 -12.89
CA ARG A 505 -4.33 22.99 -14.27
C ARG A 505 -3.10 22.97 -15.16
N VAL A 506 -3.10 22.10 -16.17
CA VAL A 506 -2.01 21.98 -17.16
C VAL A 506 -2.60 21.76 -18.54
N ALA A 507 -2.15 22.55 -19.51
CA ALA A 507 -2.54 22.47 -20.91
C ALA A 507 -1.31 22.54 -21.83
N VAL A 508 -1.44 22.00 -23.04
CA VAL A 508 -0.49 22.24 -24.15
C VAL A 508 -0.98 23.47 -24.90
N ASP A 509 -0.21 24.56 -24.89
CA ASP A 509 -0.54 25.85 -25.50
C ASP A 509 0.57 26.29 -26.47
N GLY A 510 0.29 26.17 -27.77
CA GLY A 510 1.28 26.37 -28.83
C GLY A 510 2.47 25.42 -28.68
N ASP A 511 3.62 26.01 -28.36
CA ASP A 511 4.95 25.42 -28.29
C ASP A 511 5.45 25.16 -26.85
N ARG A 512 4.61 25.42 -25.82
CA ARG A 512 4.96 25.25 -24.40
C ARG A 512 3.80 24.62 -23.61
N TYR A 513 4.08 24.13 -22.41
CA TYR A 513 3.01 23.83 -21.46
C TYR A 513 2.60 25.11 -20.74
N HIS A 514 1.30 25.38 -20.66
CA HIS A 514 0.73 26.37 -19.76
C HIS A 514 0.24 25.68 -18.48
N ALA A 515 0.55 26.24 -17.31
CA ALA A 515 0.02 25.77 -16.04
C ALA A 515 -0.36 26.92 -15.10
N ASP A 516 -1.44 26.74 -14.35
CA ASP A 516 -1.99 27.74 -13.42
C ASP A 516 -2.64 27.08 -12.19
N SER A 517 -2.82 27.89 -11.14
CA SER A 517 -3.69 27.61 -10.01
C SER A 517 -4.87 28.60 -10.03
N PRO A 518 -6.13 28.13 -10.09
CA PRO A 518 -7.30 29.01 -10.02
C PRO A 518 -7.50 29.68 -8.66
N LEU A 519 -6.74 29.27 -7.63
CA LEU A 519 -6.81 29.80 -6.27
C LEU A 519 -5.64 30.73 -5.95
N VAL A 520 -4.71 30.95 -6.89
CA VAL A 520 -3.56 31.85 -6.75
C VAL A 520 -3.51 32.75 -7.99
N PRO A 521 -4.06 33.98 -7.92
CA PRO A 521 -4.00 34.95 -9.02
C PRO A 521 -2.56 35.18 -9.49
N GLY A 522 -2.35 35.28 -10.80
CA GLY A 522 -1.00 35.49 -11.36
C GLY A 522 -0.05 34.28 -11.27
N SER A 523 -0.53 33.09 -10.89
CA SER A 523 0.28 31.85 -10.86
C SER A 523 0.59 31.22 -12.23
N ALA A 524 0.14 31.85 -13.32
CA ALA A 524 0.29 31.30 -14.67
C ALA A 524 1.76 31.25 -15.11
N ILE A 525 2.23 30.06 -15.50
CA ILE A 525 3.59 29.79 -15.97
C ILE A 525 3.59 29.12 -17.35
N ARG A 526 4.69 29.29 -18.10
CA ARG A 526 5.00 28.53 -19.32
C ARG A 526 6.29 27.74 -19.09
N VAL A 527 6.25 26.42 -19.33
CA VAL A 527 7.39 25.51 -19.15
C VAL A 527 7.62 24.63 -20.39
N ASP A 528 8.82 24.08 -20.51
CA ASP A 528 9.28 23.33 -21.70
C ASP A 528 9.08 21.82 -21.57
N ALA A 529 9.08 21.31 -20.32
CA ALA A 529 8.89 19.91 -20.02
C ALA A 529 7.84 19.66 -18.93
N LEU A 530 7.17 18.51 -19.02
CA LEU A 530 6.25 18.00 -18.00
C LEU A 530 6.69 16.62 -17.53
N VAL A 531 6.82 16.46 -16.21
CA VAL A 531 7.07 15.18 -15.54
C VAL A 531 5.86 14.80 -14.69
N GLU A 532 5.31 13.62 -14.95
CA GLU A 532 4.24 13.04 -14.13
C GLU A 532 4.83 12.50 -12.81
N ALA A 533 4.73 13.29 -11.74
CA ALA A 533 5.26 12.97 -10.42
C ALA A 533 4.37 11.98 -9.64
N ARG A 534 4.01 10.85 -10.28
CA ARG A 534 3.14 9.76 -9.81
C ARG A 534 3.44 8.44 -10.52
N LEU A 535 2.97 7.34 -9.95
CA LEU A 535 2.96 6.03 -10.61
C LEU A 535 1.79 5.94 -11.62
N PRO A 536 1.86 5.01 -12.60
CA PRO A 536 0.69 4.57 -13.36
C PRO A 536 -0.39 3.99 -12.44
N ASP A 537 -1.65 4.12 -12.86
CA ASP A 537 -2.76 3.42 -12.21
C ASP A 537 -2.61 1.89 -12.40
N ILE A 538 -2.97 1.13 -11.37
CA ILE A 538 -3.07 -0.32 -11.45
C ILE A 538 -4.31 -0.65 -12.27
N SER A 539 -4.13 -1.36 -13.39
CA SER A 539 -5.23 -1.66 -14.32
C SER A 539 -4.97 -2.93 -15.11
N LEU A 540 -5.83 -3.93 -14.90
CA LEU A 540 -5.85 -5.16 -15.70
C LEU A 540 -6.29 -4.87 -17.14
N SER A 541 -7.35 -4.07 -17.33
CA SER A 541 -7.88 -3.77 -18.67
C SER A 541 -6.91 -2.99 -19.57
N ARG A 542 -5.96 -2.25 -18.97
CA ARG A 542 -4.95 -1.47 -19.68
C ARG A 542 -3.53 -2.04 -19.58
N THR A 543 -3.31 -3.18 -18.91
CA THR A 543 -1.97 -3.69 -18.64
C THR A 543 -1.15 -3.92 -19.91
N GLU A 544 0.15 -3.67 -19.83
CA GLU A 544 1.14 -3.99 -20.86
C GLU A 544 1.90 -5.29 -20.55
N ASP A 545 1.64 -5.93 -19.41
CA ASP A 545 2.16 -7.25 -19.07
C ASP A 545 1.63 -8.32 -20.05
N PRO A 546 2.49 -9.04 -20.80
CA PRO A 546 2.04 -9.95 -21.85
C PRO A 546 1.28 -11.16 -21.30
N LEU A 547 1.66 -11.66 -20.13
CA LEU A 547 1.00 -12.79 -19.48
C LEU A 547 -0.43 -12.42 -19.06
N LEU A 548 -0.62 -11.32 -18.33
CA LEU A 548 -1.96 -10.89 -17.93
C LEU A 548 -2.82 -10.49 -19.13
N ARG A 549 -2.25 -9.85 -20.16
CA ARG A 549 -2.96 -9.57 -21.42
C ARG A 549 -3.46 -10.84 -22.10
N ARG A 550 -2.62 -11.89 -22.19
CA ARG A 550 -3.02 -13.18 -22.77
C ARG A 550 -4.11 -13.84 -21.92
N LEU A 551 -3.94 -13.91 -20.60
CA LEU A 551 -4.92 -14.51 -19.70
C LEU A 551 -6.28 -13.82 -19.82
N LEU A 552 -6.32 -12.48 -19.87
CA LEU A 552 -7.56 -11.72 -20.06
C LEU A 552 -8.16 -11.97 -21.46
N ALA A 553 -7.37 -11.90 -22.53
CA ALA A 553 -7.83 -12.09 -23.90
C ALA A 553 -8.35 -13.53 -24.18
N THR A 554 -7.85 -14.52 -23.45
CA THR A 554 -8.30 -15.92 -23.51
C THR A 554 -9.40 -16.26 -22.50
N GLY A 555 -9.84 -15.28 -21.70
CA GLY A 555 -10.85 -15.48 -20.65
C GLY A 555 -10.38 -16.30 -19.44
N GLN A 556 -9.07 -16.61 -19.34
CA GLN A 556 -8.45 -17.35 -18.24
C GLN A 556 -8.27 -16.50 -16.96
N CYS A 557 -8.50 -15.19 -17.04
CA CYS A 557 -8.72 -14.32 -15.87
C CYS A 557 -9.80 -13.26 -16.16
N ALA A 558 -10.27 -12.59 -15.11
CA ALA A 558 -11.23 -11.50 -15.17
C ALA A 558 -10.85 -10.31 -14.29
N ALA A 559 -11.47 -9.16 -14.59
CA ALA A 559 -11.48 -7.99 -13.70
C ALA A 559 -12.48 -8.21 -12.54
N PHE A 560 -12.16 -7.70 -11.35
CA PHE A 560 -12.98 -7.91 -10.16
C PHE A 560 -14.27 -7.08 -10.19
N ARG A 561 -15.38 -7.69 -9.74
CA ARG A 561 -16.73 -7.11 -9.84
C ARG A 561 -17.34 -6.92 -8.47
N ILE A 562 -17.75 -5.69 -8.16
CA ILE A 562 -18.38 -5.30 -6.90
C ILE A 562 -19.81 -4.84 -7.19
N ARG A 563 -20.81 -5.43 -6.52
CA ARG A 563 -22.23 -5.11 -6.77
C ARG A 563 -22.56 -3.69 -6.29
N ARG A 564 -23.20 -2.88 -7.14
CA ARG A 564 -23.77 -1.57 -6.80
C ARG A 564 -25.16 -1.71 -6.18
N ARG A 565 -25.64 -0.66 -5.53
CA ARG A 565 -27.01 -0.59 -4.99
C ARG A 565 -28.09 -0.67 -6.08
N SER A 566 -27.75 -0.30 -7.32
CA SER A 566 -28.61 -0.41 -8.52
C SER A 566 -28.65 -1.81 -9.15
N GLY A 567 -28.00 -2.82 -8.55
CA GLY A 567 -27.91 -4.19 -9.06
C GLY A 567 -26.87 -4.41 -10.15
N ARG A 568 -26.40 -3.36 -10.84
CA ARG A 568 -25.27 -3.45 -11.78
C ARG A 568 -23.94 -3.65 -11.04
N ALA A 569 -22.94 -4.24 -11.69
CA ALA A 569 -21.59 -4.27 -11.15
C ALA A 569 -20.85 -2.93 -11.35
N TYR A 570 -20.03 -2.55 -10.38
CA TYR A 570 -18.79 -1.81 -10.61
C TYR A 570 -17.74 -2.84 -10.99
N GLU A 571 -17.25 -2.79 -12.23
CA GLU A 571 -16.03 -3.49 -12.58
C GLU A 571 -14.87 -2.62 -12.09
N SER A 572 -14.17 -3.09 -11.06
CA SER A 572 -12.88 -2.52 -10.69
C SER A 572 -11.81 -3.10 -11.62
N ASP A 573 -10.66 -2.45 -11.69
CA ASP A 573 -9.61 -2.79 -12.66
C ASP A 573 -8.60 -3.82 -12.10
N GLY A 574 -8.94 -4.45 -10.96
CA GLY A 574 -8.13 -5.45 -10.25
C GLY A 574 -8.33 -6.87 -10.76
N LEU A 575 -7.29 -7.70 -10.66
CA LEU A 575 -7.31 -9.12 -11.04
C LEU A 575 -8.17 -9.93 -10.06
N ALA A 576 -9.25 -10.52 -10.57
CA ALA A 576 -10.21 -11.26 -9.76
C ALA A 576 -9.61 -12.54 -9.16
N VAL A 577 -9.72 -12.67 -7.83
CA VAL A 577 -9.32 -13.86 -7.07
C VAL A 577 -10.38 -14.21 -6.02
N THR A 578 -10.43 -15.47 -5.62
CA THR A 578 -11.23 -15.90 -4.45
C THR A 578 -10.67 -15.30 -3.16
N GLY A 579 -11.38 -15.48 -2.04
CA GLY A 579 -10.76 -15.42 -0.71
C GLY A 579 -9.59 -16.40 -0.59
N ARG A 580 -8.81 -16.31 0.50
CA ARG A 580 -7.68 -17.21 0.82
C ARG A 580 -8.01 -18.68 0.45
N PRO A 581 -7.22 -19.35 -0.40
CA PRO A 581 -5.84 -19.02 -0.80
C PRO A 581 -5.68 -18.22 -2.11
N PHE A 582 -6.67 -17.44 -2.55
CA PHE A 582 -6.59 -16.53 -3.72
C PHE A 582 -6.42 -17.24 -5.06
N HIS A 583 -7.31 -18.20 -5.33
CA HIS A 583 -7.42 -18.82 -6.65
C HIS A 583 -7.81 -17.77 -7.71
N LEU A 584 -7.13 -17.80 -8.85
CA LEU A 584 -7.43 -16.94 -10.00
C LEU A 584 -8.84 -17.22 -10.53
N VAL A 585 -9.63 -16.18 -10.77
CA VAL A 585 -11.01 -16.31 -11.27
C VAL A 585 -11.08 -15.95 -12.75
N ASP A 586 -11.71 -16.85 -13.53
CA ASP A 586 -11.86 -16.75 -14.98
C ASP A 586 -13.03 -15.83 -15.42
N ALA A 587 -13.18 -15.60 -16.73
CA ALA A 587 -14.25 -14.77 -17.28
C ALA A 587 -15.67 -15.32 -17.06
N ALA A 588 -15.82 -16.60 -16.73
CA ALA A 588 -17.07 -17.25 -16.36
C ALA A 588 -17.32 -17.23 -14.83
N GLY A 589 -16.44 -16.60 -14.04
CA GLY A 589 -16.54 -16.53 -12.58
C GLY A 589 -16.07 -17.79 -11.85
N ARG A 590 -15.38 -18.70 -12.53
CA ARG A 590 -14.88 -19.96 -11.95
C ARG A 590 -13.47 -19.77 -11.41
N ALA A 591 -13.23 -20.25 -10.21
CA ALA A 591 -11.90 -20.27 -9.59
C ALA A 591 -11.07 -21.43 -10.17
N HIS A 592 -9.85 -21.14 -10.63
CA HIS A 592 -8.94 -22.17 -11.13
C HIS A 592 -8.25 -22.90 -9.97
N PRO A 593 -8.35 -24.24 -9.87
CA PRO A 593 -7.95 -24.99 -8.67
C PRO A 593 -6.44 -24.96 -8.38
N ARG A 594 -5.62 -24.58 -9.37
CA ARG A 594 -4.14 -24.65 -9.34
C ARG A 594 -3.45 -23.38 -9.85
N ARG A 595 -4.16 -22.25 -9.93
CA ARG A 595 -3.60 -20.92 -10.27
C ARG A 595 -3.94 -19.95 -9.16
N PHE A 596 -2.94 -19.23 -8.68
CA PHE A 596 -3.05 -18.31 -7.56
C PHE A 596 -2.51 -16.94 -7.97
N ALA A 597 -3.07 -15.87 -7.44
CA ALA A 597 -2.53 -14.53 -7.66
C ALA A 597 -2.69 -13.66 -6.40
N PHE A 598 -1.66 -12.90 -6.04
CA PHE A 598 -1.77 -11.93 -4.96
C PHE A 598 -0.75 -10.79 -5.09
N GLY A 599 -1.06 -9.66 -4.46
CA GLY A 599 -0.24 -8.45 -4.52
C GLY A 599 -0.81 -7.40 -5.47
N VAL A 600 0.07 -6.59 -6.07
CA VAL A 600 -0.31 -5.37 -6.82
C VAL A 600 -1.36 -5.62 -7.92
N PRO A 601 -1.30 -6.70 -8.73
CA PRO A 601 -2.36 -7.00 -9.70
C PRO A 601 -3.76 -7.19 -9.07
N THR A 602 -3.86 -7.55 -7.79
CA THR A 602 -5.13 -7.77 -7.05
C THR A 602 -5.60 -6.55 -6.24
N GLU A 603 -5.03 -5.36 -6.46
CA GLU A 603 -5.57 -4.11 -5.90
C GLU A 603 -7.06 -3.96 -6.28
N SER A 604 -7.88 -3.34 -5.43
CA SER A 604 -9.35 -3.34 -5.47
C SER A 604 -10.05 -4.68 -5.16
N VAL A 605 -9.37 -5.83 -5.19
CA VAL A 605 -9.79 -7.02 -4.42
C VAL A 605 -9.33 -6.86 -2.98
N HIS A 606 -8.07 -6.46 -2.82
CA HIS A 606 -7.42 -6.09 -1.56
C HIS A 606 -7.05 -4.62 -1.58
N TRP A 607 -7.18 -3.93 -0.44
CA TRP A 607 -6.85 -2.52 -0.32
C TRP A 607 -5.41 -2.28 0.17
N VAL A 608 -4.68 -1.40 -0.53
CA VAL A 608 -3.27 -1.03 -0.26
C VAL A 608 -2.38 -2.27 -0.28
N THR A 609 -2.27 -2.91 -1.45
CA THR A 609 -1.44 -4.11 -1.62
C THR A 609 0.05 -3.82 -1.52
N ALA A 610 0.48 -2.61 -1.89
CA ALA A 610 1.88 -2.16 -1.96
C ALA A 610 2.51 -1.84 -0.57
N ALA A 611 2.15 -2.59 0.47
CA ALA A 611 2.75 -2.49 1.79
C ALA A 611 3.98 -3.41 1.92
N GLY A 612 5.02 -2.95 2.61
CA GLY A 612 6.15 -3.78 3.03
C GLY A 612 5.83 -4.58 4.30
N ILE A 613 6.59 -5.65 4.55
CA ILE A 613 6.48 -6.46 5.76
C ILE A 613 7.13 -5.68 6.94
N ARG A 614 6.34 -5.45 7.98
CA ARG A 614 6.76 -4.89 9.28
C ARG A 614 6.84 -6.03 10.31
N PRO A 615 7.89 -6.06 11.17
CA PRO A 615 7.93 -6.91 12.36
C PRO A 615 6.77 -6.61 13.33
N GLY A 616 6.22 -7.64 13.96
CA GLY A 616 5.34 -7.52 15.15
C GLY A 616 3.91 -7.03 14.89
N VAL A 617 3.45 -6.95 13.64
CA VAL A 617 2.12 -6.37 13.29
C VAL A 617 1.25 -7.24 12.37
N ASN A 618 1.46 -8.57 12.39
CA ASN A 618 0.71 -9.54 11.56
C ASN A 618 0.67 -9.14 10.07
N SER A 619 1.85 -8.97 9.45
CA SER A 619 1.97 -8.47 8.07
C SER A 619 1.27 -9.39 7.06
N VAL A 620 0.18 -8.90 6.45
CA VAL A 620 -0.73 -9.68 5.59
C VAL A 620 -0.05 -10.52 4.51
N THR A 621 1.02 -9.99 3.86
CA THR A 621 1.79 -10.70 2.83
C THR A 621 2.37 -12.05 3.31
N LEU A 622 2.74 -12.17 4.59
CA LEU A 622 3.25 -13.43 5.16
C LEU A 622 2.12 -14.45 5.29
N VAL A 623 0.95 -14.02 5.76
CA VAL A 623 -0.25 -14.85 5.94
C VAL A 623 -0.81 -15.31 4.59
N GLU A 624 -0.81 -14.42 3.60
CA GLU A 624 -1.23 -14.69 2.24
C GLU A 624 -0.31 -15.72 1.56
N SER A 625 1.01 -15.55 1.73
CA SER A 625 2.02 -16.47 1.20
C SER A 625 1.94 -17.86 1.84
N ASP A 626 1.67 -17.97 3.15
CA ASP A 626 1.47 -19.26 3.84
C ASP A 626 0.22 -19.98 3.33
N ALA A 627 -0.89 -19.26 3.17
CA ALA A 627 -2.13 -19.83 2.62
C ALA A 627 -1.94 -20.39 1.20
N ILE A 628 -1.22 -19.66 0.33
CA ILE A 628 -0.88 -20.11 -1.02
C ILE A 628 0.07 -21.32 -0.98
N ALA A 629 1.18 -21.24 -0.23
CA ALA A 629 2.17 -22.31 -0.14
C ALA A 629 1.55 -23.63 0.32
N ARG A 630 0.68 -23.58 1.34
CA ARG A 630 -0.05 -24.75 1.84
C ARG A 630 -1.03 -25.33 0.83
N ALA A 631 -1.77 -24.49 0.11
CA ALA A 631 -2.68 -24.94 -0.94
C ALA A 631 -1.92 -25.65 -2.06
N VAL A 632 -0.80 -25.07 -2.51
CA VAL A 632 0.09 -25.64 -3.55
C VAL A 632 0.64 -27.01 -3.16
N LEU A 633 1.13 -27.17 -1.92
CA LEU A 633 1.62 -28.47 -1.42
C LEU A 633 0.51 -29.50 -1.18
N ALA A 634 -0.75 -29.07 -1.08
CA ALA A 634 -1.91 -29.96 -1.05
C ALA A 634 -2.33 -30.43 -2.46
N CYS A 635 -2.28 -29.55 -3.47
CA CYS A 635 -2.65 -29.87 -4.85
C CYS A 635 -1.86 -31.05 -5.44
N ALA A 636 -0.59 -31.22 -5.06
CA ALA A 636 0.25 -32.35 -5.46
C ALA A 636 -0.22 -33.73 -4.98
N GLY A 637 -1.18 -33.79 -4.04
CA GLY A 637 -1.76 -35.04 -3.54
C GLY A 637 -3.17 -35.35 -4.05
N ALA A 638 -3.76 -34.51 -4.91
CA ALA A 638 -5.16 -34.62 -5.32
C ALA A 638 -5.34 -34.56 -6.84
N ALA A 639 -5.57 -35.73 -7.44
CA ALA A 639 -6.12 -35.86 -8.78
C ALA A 639 -7.66 -35.80 -8.70
N GLY A 640 -8.22 -34.59 -8.82
CA GLY A 640 -9.67 -34.37 -8.83
C GLY A 640 -10.05 -32.90 -8.70
N PRO A 641 -11.18 -32.47 -9.30
CA PRO A 641 -11.64 -31.09 -9.19
C PRO A 641 -12.10 -30.78 -7.76
N VAL A 642 -11.46 -29.79 -7.13
CA VAL A 642 -11.92 -29.27 -5.84
C VAL A 642 -13.19 -28.45 -6.08
N ALA A 643 -14.30 -28.92 -5.52
CA ALA A 643 -15.54 -28.14 -5.48
C ALA A 643 -15.35 -26.94 -4.53
N ALA A 644 -14.91 -25.81 -5.08
CA ALA A 644 -14.84 -24.55 -4.34
C ALA A 644 -16.25 -24.09 -3.97
N ALA A 645 -16.51 -23.89 -2.67
CA ALA A 645 -17.75 -23.28 -2.20
C ALA A 645 -17.76 -21.79 -2.60
N ALA A 646 -18.27 -21.51 -3.79
CA ALA A 646 -18.44 -20.16 -4.28
C ALA A 646 -19.54 -19.44 -3.47
N SER A 647 -19.14 -18.56 -2.54
CA SER A 647 -20.03 -17.56 -1.95
C SER A 647 -20.26 -16.39 -2.91
N ALA A 648 -20.73 -16.70 -4.12
CA ALA A 648 -21.33 -15.72 -5.02
C ALA A 648 -22.84 -15.66 -4.72
N PRO A 649 -23.44 -14.47 -4.48
CA PRO A 649 -24.88 -14.36 -4.34
C PRO A 649 -25.53 -14.69 -5.69
N ALA A 650 -26.38 -15.72 -5.70
CA ALA A 650 -27.00 -16.21 -6.94
C ALA A 650 -27.90 -15.15 -7.58
N ALA A 651 -27.71 -14.92 -8.89
CA ALA A 651 -28.62 -14.12 -9.69
C ALA A 651 -29.88 -14.95 -10.00
N GLY A 652 -30.98 -14.68 -9.29
CA GLY A 652 -32.28 -15.24 -9.62
C GLY A 652 -32.89 -14.54 -10.83
N ALA A 653 -32.98 -15.25 -11.96
CA ALA A 653 -33.79 -14.81 -13.11
C ALA A 653 -35.27 -15.17 -12.88
N GLU A 654 -36.17 -14.32 -13.38
CA GLU A 654 -37.61 -14.47 -13.21
C GLU A 654 -38.20 -15.67 -13.96
N ALA A 655 -39.18 -16.32 -13.36
CA ALA A 655 -40.22 -17.07 -14.07
C ALA A 655 -41.57 -16.72 -13.44
N GLY A 656 -42.42 -16.00 -14.19
CA GLY A 656 -43.73 -15.57 -13.72
C GLY A 656 -44.81 -16.64 -13.83
N GLY A 657 -45.85 -16.51 -13.00
CA GLY A 657 -47.04 -17.37 -13.02
C GLY A 657 -47.83 -17.21 -11.72
N GLY A 658 -48.93 -16.46 -11.73
CA GLY A 658 -49.69 -16.16 -10.52
C GLY A 658 -50.89 -17.08 -10.30
N GLN A 659 -51.38 -17.17 -9.05
CA GLN A 659 -52.82 -17.14 -8.72
C GLN A 659 -53.09 -17.07 -7.20
N THR A 660 -53.81 -16.01 -6.82
CA THR A 660 -54.87 -15.88 -5.79
C THR A 660 -55.11 -16.94 -4.69
N GLY A 661 -55.22 -16.46 -3.44
CA GLY A 661 -55.98 -17.06 -2.32
C GLY A 661 -55.13 -17.79 -1.26
N GLY A 662 -55.42 -17.77 0.05
CA GLY A 662 -56.44 -17.05 0.85
C GLY A 662 -56.51 -17.59 2.31
N GLY A 663 -56.90 -16.76 3.30
CA GLY A 663 -57.00 -17.11 4.74
C GLY A 663 -55.78 -16.65 5.58
N ARG A 664 -55.86 -15.91 6.69
CA ARG A 664 -56.60 -16.10 7.98
C ARG A 664 -56.20 -17.42 8.67
N THR A 665 -55.79 -17.51 9.94
CA THR A 665 -55.98 -16.72 11.19
C THR A 665 -54.75 -16.82 12.11
N ALA A 666 -54.26 -15.76 12.78
CA ALA A 666 -54.55 -15.32 14.18
C ALA A 666 -54.22 -16.33 15.31
N GLY A 667 -53.47 -15.90 16.36
CA GLY A 667 -53.16 -16.74 17.54
C GLY A 667 -52.16 -16.17 18.58
N ALA A 668 -52.64 -15.26 19.43
CA ALA A 668 -52.16 -14.78 20.75
C ALA A 668 -50.80 -15.21 21.40
N GLN A 669 -50.12 -14.19 21.91
CA GLN A 669 -49.23 -14.13 23.10
C GLN A 669 -49.97 -14.47 24.44
N PRO A 670 -49.34 -14.41 25.64
CA PRO A 670 -47.93 -14.61 26.05
C PRO A 670 -47.79 -15.53 27.30
N GLY A 671 -46.56 -15.76 27.81
CA GLY A 671 -46.33 -16.40 29.11
C GLY A 671 -45.01 -15.97 29.77
N SER A 672 -45.09 -15.34 30.95
CA SER A 672 -43.96 -14.86 31.75
C SER A 672 -43.39 -15.93 32.70
N GLY A 673 -42.08 -15.90 32.95
CA GLY A 673 -41.40 -16.69 33.99
C GLY A 673 -40.10 -16.00 34.44
N GLN A 674 -39.79 -16.05 35.73
CA GLN A 674 -38.90 -15.10 36.43
C GLN A 674 -38.02 -15.81 37.48
N GLN A 675 -36.82 -15.28 37.77
CA GLN A 675 -35.90 -15.62 38.89
C GLN A 675 -35.24 -17.03 38.88
N ALA A 676 -34.10 -17.31 39.55
CA ALA A 676 -32.96 -16.50 40.04
C ALA A 676 -31.84 -17.42 40.62
N HIS A 677 -30.63 -16.85 40.86
CA HIS A 677 -29.51 -17.39 41.68
C HIS A 677 -28.84 -18.72 41.22
N THR A 678 -27.56 -19.08 41.48
CA THR A 678 -26.32 -18.50 42.08
C THR A 678 -25.13 -18.72 41.11
N GLY A 679 -23.86 -18.31 41.32
CA GLY A 679 -23.19 -17.49 42.35
C GLY A 679 -21.81 -18.09 42.78
N GLN A 680 -20.81 -17.24 43.06
CA GLN A 680 -19.37 -17.54 43.33
C GLN A 680 -18.58 -18.02 42.08
N GLY A 681 -17.33 -17.59 41.79
CA GLY A 681 -16.40 -16.68 42.45
C GLY A 681 -15.05 -17.35 42.72
N LEU A 682 -13.93 -16.81 42.20
CA LEU A 682 -12.55 -17.04 42.67
C LEU A 682 -11.53 -16.14 41.93
N ASP A 683 -10.69 -15.44 42.68
CA ASP A 683 -9.55 -14.64 42.22
C ASP A 683 -8.22 -15.44 42.21
N TYR A 684 -7.20 -14.84 41.56
CA TYR A 684 -5.76 -14.80 41.90
C TYR A 684 -4.74 -15.18 40.80
N VAL A 685 -4.11 -14.13 40.25
CA VAL A 685 -2.64 -13.89 40.18
C VAL A 685 -1.77 -14.94 39.45
N HIS A 686 -1.20 -14.53 38.30
CA HIS A 686 0.12 -13.85 38.35
C HIS A 686 0.40 -12.91 37.17
#